data_AF-A0A3D0RZV9-F1
#
_entry.id   AF-A0A3D0RZV9-F1
#
_cell.length_a   1.000
_cell.length_b   1.000
_cell.length_c   1.000
_cell.angle_alpha   90.00
_cell.angle_beta   90.00
_cell.angle_gamma   90.00
#
_symmetry.space_group_name_H-M   'P 1'
#
loop_
_entity.id
_entity.type
_entity.pdbx_description
1 polymer ?
#
loop_
_entity_poly.entity_id
_entity_poly.type
_entity_poly.pdbx_seq_one_letter_code
_entity_poly.pdbx_strand_id
1 'polypeptide(L)'
;MTELPHDPAVAPELPMGARFDPVTGAELVGAGSGARRQSFALQPGEPVASFNLVSSLLPLAAGTAPQTYRWALGIGILIPVVAGALGFLAFAFVAAALVVPAVYVVYMYDVNQWEDQPLGVVVGAVGAAAALGVGFTFLWHAGLLRESLSPVDFEGNGSGFSWTTFLVLVLLVPIVSEVLKEVGPILLARRPAFDDMIDGLTFGVAAGAAFAAAETIVVNRGLFSSFGQMDSPNAGFWVSLILSAAVVKPIVYGAATGIAVASFSGLGAGYDGFKPAYFRGLAEALVANVLFQGGLYFTARVEGTTGAVLGLVWGALIAAALVVRLRYLLHYAVLEAALEASATGSSLKDTVHGTAYCPSCEMPLLVGANFCVACGTSVRAGNKVARARNRAEDTGYADETELAAPPPGRPALEPTPPGVAPRDNSATAIVVGAVVAAILLGGVIGQLAAVGASDDVDDRPPADTGITLDPGSGGGELGRAPAVQFGPGERTVQAAGSDKILDLGDGVLMLVPKGFRIDEPGPGFVQVFGFKGYFFAYLTPKKSTLTKLITSNLTGISNMGVQDLQITSPQAVQVTGVKGASTLRFQGVLATQQGGTIPVEGFAYYFIRSNGTGATAFALYGKGALKPKSKLVSGYNTMLNTLVSTL
;
A
#
# COMPACT_ATOMS: atom_id res chain seq x y z
N MET A 1 35.29 57.24 -24.43
CA MET A 1 34.54 55.96 -24.36
C MET A 1 34.71 55.45 -22.95
N THR A 2 33.76 55.84 -22.11
CA THR A 2 33.65 55.45 -20.71
C THR A 2 32.20 55.03 -20.61
N GLU A 3 31.95 53.73 -20.80
CA GLU A 3 30.63 53.16 -20.56
C GLU A 3 30.29 53.36 -19.09
N LEU A 4 29.17 54.04 -18.86
CA LEU A 4 28.55 54.19 -17.56
C LEU A 4 28.15 52.81 -17.04
N PRO A 5 28.31 52.54 -15.74
CA PRO A 5 27.76 51.34 -15.12
C PRO A 5 26.23 51.35 -15.28
N HIS A 6 25.64 50.21 -15.65
CA HIS A 6 24.19 50.01 -15.58
C HIS A 6 23.68 50.41 -14.19
N ASP A 7 22.77 51.38 -14.15
CA ASP A 7 22.05 51.79 -12.95
C ASP A 7 21.42 50.57 -12.25
N PRO A 8 21.40 50.50 -10.91
CA PRO A 8 20.64 49.49 -10.21
C PRO A 8 19.17 49.67 -10.57
N ALA A 9 18.60 48.62 -11.19
CA ALA A 9 17.22 48.50 -11.66
C ALA A 9 16.23 49.46 -10.99
N VAL A 10 15.79 50.47 -11.75
CA VAL A 10 14.60 51.26 -11.43
C VAL A 10 13.44 50.27 -11.28
N ALA A 11 12.82 50.22 -10.10
CA ALA A 11 11.65 49.38 -9.89
C ALA A 11 10.59 49.73 -10.94
N PRO A 12 10.03 48.74 -11.68
CA PRO A 12 9.09 49.01 -12.75
C PRO A 12 7.91 49.83 -12.21
N GLU A 13 7.53 50.90 -12.91
CA GLU A 13 6.36 51.70 -12.53
C GLU A 13 5.13 50.78 -12.45
N LEU A 14 4.59 50.66 -11.24
CA LEU A 14 3.51 49.72 -10.97
C LEU A 14 2.20 50.26 -11.55
N PRO A 15 1.43 49.44 -12.28
CA PRO A 15 0.14 49.86 -12.79
C PRO A 15 -0.83 50.15 -11.64
N MET A 16 -1.75 51.11 -11.86
CA MET A 16 -2.82 51.38 -10.90
C MET A 16 -3.62 50.11 -10.62
N GLY A 17 -3.73 49.73 -9.34
CA GLY A 17 -4.38 48.49 -8.91
C GLY A 17 -3.44 47.30 -8.69
N ALA A 18 -2.12 47.47 -8.82
CA ALA A 18 -1.14 46.48 -8.40
C ALA A 18 -1.33 46.13 -6.90
N ARG A 19 -1.58 44.86 -6.62
CA ARG A 19 -1.68 44.32 -5.26
C ARG A 19 -0.40 43.67 -4.79
N PHE A 20 0.43 43.20 -5.71
CA PHE A 20 1.66 42.48 -5.39
C PHE A 20 2.87 43.11 -6.10
N ASP A 21 4.00 43.08 -5.41
CA ASP A 21 5.29 43.43 -5.98
C ASP A 21 5.70 42.38 -7.04
N PRO A 22 6.05 42.79 -8.26
CA PRO A 22 6.34 41.86 -9.36
C PRO A 22 7.63 41.08 -9.15
N VAL A 23 8.58 41.58 -8.36
CA VAL A 23 9.91 40.97 -8.19
C VAL A 23 9.94 40.03 -6.99
N THR A 24 9.46 40.51 -5.84
CA THR A 24 9.52 39.84 -4.53
C THR A 24 8.23 39.11 -4.18
N GLY A 25 7.10 39.46 -4.80
CA GLY A 25 5.79 38.88 -4.51
C GLY A 25 5.16 39.38 -3.21
N ALA A 26 5.71 40.42 -2.59
CA ALA A 26 5.17 41.05 -1.38
C ALA A 26 3.81 41.73 -1.68
N GLU A 27 2.89 41.71 -0.72
CA GLU A 27 1.60 42.39 -0.86
C GLU A 27 1.75 43.90 -0.59
N LEU A 28 1.28 44.72 -1.52
CA LEU A 28 1.45 46.18 -1.53
C LEU A 28 0.34 46.92 -0.76
N VAL A 29 -0.84 46.31 -0.60
CA VAL A 29 -2.03 46.94 0.01
C VAL A 29 -2.39 46.25 1.33
N GLY A 30 -1.90 46.79 2.45
CA GLY A 30 -2.25 46.34 3.80
C GLY A 30 -1.14 46.62 4.82
N ALA A 31 -1.41 47.50 5.79
CA ALA A 31 -0.45 47.93 6.82
C ALA A 31 -0.19 46.87 7.93
N GLY A 32 0.10 45.62 7.53
CA GLY A 32 0.30 44.49 8.44
C GLY A 32 1.46 43.59 8.00
N SER A 33 2.68 43.97 8.38
CA SER A 33 3.89 43.13 8.45
C SER A 33 4.13 42.13 7.28
N GLY A 34 4.66 42.61 6.15
CA GLY A 34 5.64 41.94 5.25
C GLY A 34 5.53 40.45 4.86
N ALA A 35 4.52 39.69 5.26
CA ALA A 35 4.44 38.26 5.10
C ALA A 35 3.08 37.88 4.49
N ARG A 36 3.14 37.37 3.27
CA ARG A 36 2.03 36.94 2.41
C ARG A 36 1.30 35.70 2.97
N ARG A 37 0.68 35.79 4.16
CA ARG A 37 0.12 34.65 4.90
C ARG A 37 -1.27 34.20 4.40
N GLN A 38 -2.06 35.13 3.86
CA GLN A 38 -3.44 34.88 3.43
C GLN A 38 -3.54 34.49 1.95
N SER A 39 -2.47 34.66 1.17
CA SER A 39 -2.46 34.36 -0.25
C SER A 39 -1.30 33.42 -0.59
N PHE A 40 -1.61 32.16 -0.89
CA PHE A 40 -0.60 31.18 -1.27
C PHE A 40 0.05 31.56 -2.61
N ALA A 41 1.38 31.39 -2.69
CA ALA A 41 2.18 31.95 -3.79
C ALA A 41 1.91 31.30 -5.15
N LEU A 42 1.49 30.03 -5.12
CA LEU A 42 1.13 29.28 -6.32
C LEU A 42 -0.38 29.33 -6.60
N GLN A 43 -1.22 29.62 -5.59
CA GLN A 43 -2.68 29.78 -5.73
C GLN A 43 -3.20 30.89 -4.80
N PRO A 44 -3.23 32.15 -5.25
CA PRO A 44 -3.50 33.29 -4.38
C PRO A 44 -4.91 33.32 -3.75
N GLY A 45 -5.87 32.59 -4.33
CA GLY A 45 -7.23 32.44 -3.80
C GLY A 45 -7.33 31.54 -2.57
N GLU A 46 -6.22 30.96 -2.09
CA GLU A 46 -6.20 30.01 -0.98
C GLU A 46 -5.15 30.44 0.07
N PRO A 47 -5.43 30.30 1.39
CA PRO A 47 -4.48 30.66 2.42
C PRO A 47 -3.37 29.60 2.54
N VAL A 48 -2.17 30.02 2.94
CA VAL A 48 -0.99 29.13 3.05
C VAL A 48 -1.26 27.96 4.00
N ALA A 49 -1.95 28.23 5.11
CA ALA A 49 -2.28 27.27 6.16
C ALA A 49 -3.61 26.52 5.93
N SER A 50 -4.03 26.29 4.68
CA SER A 50 -5.22 25.47 4.40
C SER A 50 -4.88 24.04 3.97
N PHE A 51 -5.80 23.12 4.21
CA PHE A 51 -5.72 21.77 3.65
C PHE A 51 -6.39 21.75 2.28
N ASN A 52 -5.58 21.75 1.20
CA ASN A 52 -6.10 21.63 -0.16
C ASN A 52 -5.18 20.74 -1.00
N LEU A 53 -5.51 19.46 -1.00
CA LEU A 53 -4.69 18.37 -1.51
C LEU A 53 -4.16 18.59 -2.93
N VAL A 54 -5.04 19.01 -3.85
CA VAL A 54 -4.73 19.18 -5.27
C VAL A 54 -3.66 20.25 -5.46
N SER A 55 -3.87 21.45 -4.91
CA SER A 55 -2.90 22.54 -5.05
C SER A 55 -1.56 22.30 -4.33
N SER A 56 -1.50 21.39 -3.36
CA SER A 56 -0.26 21.04 -2.65
C SER A 56 0.56 19.98 -3.39
N LEU A 57 -0.09 18.91 -3.84
CA LEU A 57 0.59 17.77 -4.51
C LEU A 57 0.74 17.98 -6.01
N LEU A 58 -0.12 18.79 -6.61
CA LEU A 58 -0.17 19.11 -8.04
C LEU A 58 -0.03 20.64 -8.22
N PRO A 59 1.11 21.22 -7.81
CA PRO A 59 1.29 22.68 -7.71
C PRO A 59 1.09 23.42 -9.04
N LEU A 60 1.40 22.79 -10.18
CA LEU A 60 1.29 23.40 -11.50
C LEU A 60 -0.15 23.38 -12.06
N ALA A 61 -1.00 22.48 -11.56
CA ALA A 61 -2.41 22.40 -11.94
C ALA A 61 -3.24 23.51 -11.30
N ALA A 62 -2.75 24.09 -10.18
CA ALA A 62 -3.46 25.12 -9.43
C ALA A 62 -3.77 26.35 -10.30
N GLY A 63 -2.85 26.71 -11.20
CA GLY A 63 -3.01 27.88 -12.05
C GLY A 63 -4.10 27.76 -13.12
N THR A 64 -4.56 26.57 -13.51
CA THR A 64 -5.28 26.42 -14.80
C THR A 64 -6.58 25.64 -14.74
N ALA A 65 -6.65 24.52 -14.00
CA ALA A 65 -7.90 23.73 -13.89
C ALA A 65 -7.97 22.84 -12.63
N PRO A 66 -7.96 23.41 -11.41
CA PRO A 66 -7.96 22.60 -10.17
C PRO A 66 -9.21 21.73 -10.00
N GLN A 67 -10.35 22.12 -10.58
CA GLN A 67 -11.60 21.36 -10.48
C GLN A 67 -11.55 20.02 -11.23
N THR A 68 -10.84 19.94 -12.35
CA THR A 68 -10.69 18.69 -13.12
C THR A 68 -10.09 17.57 -12.28
N TYR A 69 -9.01 17.88 -11.56
CA TYR A 69 -8.31 16.93 -10.70
C TYR A 69 -9.10 16.58 -9.44
N ARG A 70 -9.90 17.51 -8.91
CA ARG A 70 -10.83 17.22 -7.80
C ARG A 70 -11.89 16.19 -8.21
N TRP A 71 -12.46 16.32 -9.41
CA TRP A 71 -13.40 15.33 -9.94
C TRP A 71 -12.73 13.99 -10.24
N ALA A 72 -11.55 14.00 -10.86
CA ALA A 72 -10.80 12.78 -11.16
C ALA A 72 -10.46 12.00 -9.89
N LEU A 73 -9.99 12.69 -8.84
CA LEU A 73 -9.72 12.06 -7.55
C LEU A 73 -11.01 11.60 -6.86
N GLY A 74 -12.06 12.42 -6.84
CA GLY A 74 -13.34 12.09 -6.21
C GLY A 74 -13.99 10.84 -6.80
N ILE A 75 -14.09 10.77 -8.13
CA ILE A 75 -14.60 9.60 -8.85
C ILE A 75 -13.65 8.42 -8.69
N GLY A 76 -12.34 8.69 -8.73
CA GLY A 76 -11.31 7.67 -8.56
C GLY A 76 -11.40 6.94 -7.21
N ILE A 77 -11.70 7.63 -6.09
CA ILE A 77 -11.86 6.95 -4.79
C ILE A 77 -13.25 6.31 -4.66
N LEU A 78 -14.28 6.87 -5.30
CA LEU A 78 -15.64 6.33 -5.24
C LEU A 78 -15.70 4.90 -5.80
N ILE A 79 -15.00 4.63 -6.91
CA ILE A 79 -14.98 3.32 -7.57
C ILE A 79 -14.55 2.18 -6.61
N PRO A 80 -13.35 2.20 -5.99
CA PRO A 80 -12.91 1.15 -5.08
C PRO A 80 -13.75 1.08 -3.80
N VAL A 81 -14.27 2.21 -3.29
CA VAL A 81 -15.14 2.22 -2.11
C VAL A 81 -16.45 1.48 -2.39
N VAL A 82 -17.10 1.77 -3.53
CA VAL A 82 -18.32 1.08 -3.94
C VAL A 82 -18.04 -0.40 -4.18
N ALA A 83 -16.95 -0.74 -4.88
CA ALA A 83 -16.57 -2.13 -5.11
C ALA A 83 -16.31 -2.89 -3.80
N GLY A 84 -15.63 -2.27 -2.83
CA GLY A 84 -15.40 -2.85 -1.51
C GLY A 84 -16.67 -3.03 -0.70
N ALA A 85 -17.59 -2.06 -0.74
CA ALA A 85 -18.89 -2.17 -0.11
C ALA A 85 -19.75 -3.29 -0.71
N LEU A 86 -19.58 -3.57 -2.01
CA LEU A 86 -20.22 -4.69 -2.71
C LEU A 86 -19.50 -6.04 -2.51
N GLY A 87 -18.35 -6.06 -1.83
CA GLY A 87 -17.59 -7.28 -1.55
C GLY A 87 -16.57 -7.69 -2.62
N PHE A 88 -16.35 -6.88 -3.66
CA PHE A 88 -15.32 -7.12 -4.68
C PHE A 88 -13.93 -6.66 -4.20
N LEU A 89 -13.41 -7.28 -3.14
CA LEU A 89 -12.23 -6.78 -2.42
C LEU A 89 -10.95 -6.78 -3.27
N ALA A 90 -10.68 -7.84 -4.05
CA ALA A 90 -9.53 -7.90 -4.95
C ALA A 90 -9.51 -6.73 -5.95
N PHE A 91 -10.62 -6.54 -6.67
CA PHE A 91 -10.83 -5.38 -7.52
C PHE A 91 -10.65 -4.07 -6.74
N ALA A 92 -11.29 -3.94 -5.57
CA ALA A 92 -11.30 -2.71 -4.79
C ALA A 92 -9.89 -2.30 -4.35
N PHE A 93 -9.05 -3.22 -3.90
CA PHE A 93 -7.67 -2.92 -3.48
C PHE A 93 -6.76 -2.57 -4.66
N VAL A 94 -6.91 -3.22 -5.81
CA VAL A 94 -6.14 -2.86 -7.01
C VAL A 94 -6.60 -1.50 -7.55
N ALA A 95 -7.91 -1.28 -7.64
CA ALA A 95 -8.48 0.01 -8.01
C ALA A 95 -8.01 1.11 -7.06
N ALA A 96 -8.05 0.87 -5.75
CA ALA A 96 -7.55 1.78 -4.70
C ALA A 96 -6.07 2.12 -4.90
N ALA A 97 -5.22 1.11 -5.08
CA ALA A 97 -3.79 1.30 -5.28
C ALA A 97 -3.49 2.18 -6.51
N LEU A 98 -4.32 2.13 -7.55
CA LEU A 98 -4.10 2.85 -8.80
C LEU A 98 -4.63 4.28 -8.81
N VAL A 99 -5.52 4.69 -7.89
CA VAL A 99 -6.18 6.01 -7.92
C VAL A 99 -5.16 7.15 -8.01
N VAL A 100 -4.30 7.29 -7.00
CA VAL A 100 -3.37 8.43 -6.92
C VAL A 100 -2.30 8.37 -8.00
N PRO A 101 -1.62 7.22 -8.27
CA PRO A 101 -0.67 7.14 -9.37
C PRO A 101 -1.30 7.46 -10.73
N ALA A 102 -2.51 6.99 -11.03
CA ALA A 102 -3.18 7.29 -12.30
C ALA A 102 -3.48 8.78 -12.45
N VAL A 103 -4.04 9.43 -11.41
CA VAL A 103 -4.25 10.87 -11.39
C VAL A 103 -2.93 11.62 -11.60
N TYR A 104 -1.84 11.14 -11.01
CA TYR A 104 -0.53 11.76 -11.11
C TYR A 104 0.09 11.64 -12.51
N VAL A 105 -0.02 10.48 -13.15
CA VAL A 105 0.44 10.27 -14.53
C VAL A 105 -0.32 11.18 -15.48
N VAL A 106 -1.64 11.29 -15.33
CA VAL A 106 -2.46 12.18 -16.17
C VAL A 106 -2.13 13.65 -15.90
N TYR A 107 -1.97 14.04 -14.64
CA TYR A 107 -1.50 15.38 -14.27
C TYR A 107 -0.22 15.75 -14.98
N MET A 108 0.75 14.85 -14.93
CA MET A 108 2.05 15.10 -15.51
C MET A 108 2.04 15.23 -17.03
N TYR A 109 1.18 14.46 -17.69
CA TYR A 109 0.92 14.59 -19.11
C TYR A 109 0.26 15.94 -19.45
N ASP A 110 -0.78 16.33 -18.72
CA ASP A 110 -1.53 17.58 -18.94
C ASP A 110 -0.69 18.84 -18.71
N VAL A 111 0.13 18.87 -17.65
CA VAL A 111 1.02 20.02 -17.40
C VAL A 111 2.28 19.99 -18.26
N ASN A 112 2.43 18.97 -19.12
CA ASN A 112 3.60 18.72 -19.97
C ASN A 112 4.91 18.96 -19.21
N GLN A 113 5.06 18.32 -18.05
CA GLN A 113 6.23 18.52 -17.17
C GLN A 113 7.55 18.09 -17.85
N TRP A 114 7.50 17.33 -18.94
CA TRP A 114 8.66 16.77 -19.63
C TRP A 114 8.54 16.95 -21.15
N GLU A 115 8.79 18.18 -21.59
CA GLU A 115 8.94 18.56 -23.00
C GLU A 115 9.61 17.40 -23.80
N ASP A 116 8.83 16.81 -24.71
CA ASP A 116 9.19 15.79 -25.71
C ASP A 116 9.56 14.35 -25.26
N GLN A 117 9.60 14.01 -23.96
CA GLN A 117 9.69 12.59 -23.50
C GLN A 117 8.77 12.25 -22.30
N PRO A 118 7.45 12.54 -22.37
CA PRO A 118 6.57 12.50 -21.21
C PRO A 118 6.13 11.11 -20.77
N LEU A 119 6.55 10.02 -21.42
CA LEU A 119 6.19 8.66 -21.00
C LEU A 119 7.40 7.89 -20.45
N GLY A 120 8.56 7.98 -21.11
CA GLY A 120 9.74 7.20 -20.74
C GLY A 120 10.28 7.54 -19.35
N VAL A 121 10.33 8.83 -19.01
CA VAL A 121 10.84 9.30 -17.70
C VAL A 121 9.89 8.93 -16.56
N VAL A 122 8.59 8.98 -16.82
CA VAL A 122 7.50 8.71 -15.86
C VAL A 122 7.38 7.24 -15.60
N VAL A 123 7.23 6.45 -16.66
CA VAL A 123 7.16 5.01 -16.59
C VAL A 123 8.48 4.48 -16.03
N GLY A 124 9.61 5.13 -16.33
CA GLY A 124 10.89 4.86 -15.71
C GLY A 124 10.90 5.10 -14.21
N ALA A 125 10.53 6.28 -13.72
CA ALA A 125 10.57 6.60 -12.29
C ALA A 125 9.46 5.93 -11.47
N VAL A 126 8.21 5.99 -11.94
CA VAL A 126 7.06 5.30 -11.36
C VAL A 126 7.28 3.80 -11.40
N GLY A 127 7.73 3.26 -12.54
CA GLY A 127 8.02 1.84 -12.71
C GLY A 127 9.20 1.37 -11.88
N ALA A 128 10.28 2.15 -11.76
CA ALA A 128 11.40 1.82 -10.88
C ALA A 128 10.98 1.85 -9.40
N ALA A 129 10.24 2.88 -8.97
CA ALA A 129 9.72 2.96 -7.60
C ALA A 129 8.76 1.81 -7.29
N ALA A 130 7.88 1.45 -8.24
CA ALA A 130 7.01 0.30 -8.12
C ALA A 130 7.80 -1.01 -8.07
N ALA A 131 8.82 -1.19 -8.93
CA ALA A 131 9.66 -2.39 -8.95
C ALA A 131 10.48 -2.54 -7.66
N LEU A 132 11.04 -1.45 -7.14
CA LEU A 132 11.72 -1.43 -5.84
C LEU A 132 10.75 -1.72 -4.70
N GLY A 133 9.52 -1.17 -4.77
CA GLY A 133 8.44 -1.50 -3.84
C GLY A 133 8.10 -2.98 -3.87
N VAL A 134 7.82 -3.55 -5.05
CA VAL A 134 7.55 -4.98 -5.21
C VAL A 134 8.71 -5.82 -4.68
N GLY A 135 9.94 -5.53 -5.11
CA GLY A 135 11.13 -6.26 -4.72
C GLY A 135 11.36 -6.23 -3.22
N PHE A 136 11.30 -5.05 -2.60
CA PHE A 136 11.47 -4.89 -1.16
C PHE A 136 10.35 -5.57 -0.36
N THR A 137 9.09 -5.32 -0.72
CA THR A 137 7.94 -5.94 -0.03
C THR A 137 7.97 -7.46 -0.17
N PHE A 138 8.36 -7.99 -1.33
CA PHE A 138 8.53 -9.42 -1.54
C PHE A 138 9.70 -9.97 -0.74
N LEU A 139 10.88 -9.32 -0.75
CA LEU A 139 12.06 -9.76 0.00
C LEU A 139 11.80 -9.81 1.52
N TRP A 140 11.09 -8.80 1.99
CA TRP A 140 10.58 -8.69 3.35
C TRP A 140 9.60 -9.83 3.69
N HIS A 141 8.63 -10.13 2.82
CA HIS A 141 7.65 -11.23 3.02
C HIS A 141 8.21 -12.65 2.75
N ALA A 142 9.23 -12.80 1.91
CA ALA A 142 9.75 -14.08 1.44
C ALA A 142 10.82 -14.70 2.35
N GLY A 143 11.30 -13.98 3.37
CA GLY A 143 12.02 -14.60 4.49
C GLY A 143 13.51 -14.29 4.64
N LEU A 144 14.04 -13.20 4.09
CA LEU A 144 15.46 -12.85 4.28
C LEU A 144 15.81 -12.38 5.72
N LEU A 145 14.82 -12.21 6.60
CA LEU A 145 15.00 -11.88 8.02
C LEU A 145 14.46 -12.98 8.99
N ARG A 146 14.04 -14.14 8.47
CA ARG A 146 13.43 -15.22 9.27
C ARG A 146 14.40 -15.95 10.21
N GLU A 147 15.70 -15.97 9.92
CA GLU A 147 16.64 -16.75 10.74
C GLU A 147 17.13 -16.01 11.99
N SER A 148 16.93 -14.68 12.07
CA SER A 148 17.40 -13.87 13.21
C SER A 148 16.27 -13.21 13.99
N LEU A 149 15.03 -13.30 13.51
CA LEU A 149 13.85 -12.75 14.15
C LEU A 149 12.81 -13.87 14.19
N SER A 150 12.53 -14.36 15.40
CA SER A 150 11.34 -15.18 15.70
C SER A 150 10.11 -14.64 14.95
N PRO A 151 9.13 -15.49 14.57
CA PRO A 151 8.04 -15.11 13.67
C PRO A 151 7.51 -13.74 14.09
N VAL A 152 7.74 -12.74 13.23
CA VAL A 152 7.24 -11.39 13.46
C VAL A 152 5.74 -11.52 13.34
N ASP A 153 5.13 -11.69 14.51
CA ASP A 153 3.71 -11.84 14.65
C ASP A 153 3.09 -10.48 14.35
N PHE A 154 2.42 -10.40 13.20
CA PHE A 154 1.53 -9.29 12.92
C PHE A 154 0.22 -9.43 13.71
N GLU A 155 0.03 -10.55 14.42
CA GLU A 155 -0.99 -10.66 15.46
C GLU A 155 -0.56 -9.76 16.62
N GLY A 156 -1.18 -8.59 16.73
CA GLY A 156 -1.25 -7.86 17.99
C GLY A 156 -1.86 -8.66 19.16
N ASN A 157 -2.18 -9.95 18.95
CA ASN A 157 -2.74 -10.91 19.91
C ASN A 157 -1.70 -11.87 20.52
N GLY A 158 -0.43 -11.79 20.16
CA GLY A 158 0.62 -12.25 21.07
C GLY A 158 0.48 -11.47 22.37
N SER A 159 0.30 -12.17 23.50
CA SER A 159 0.05 -11.57 24.82
C SER A 159 1.23 -10.76 25.41
N GLY A 160 2.13 -10.26 24.56
CA GLY A 160 3.29 -9.45 24.92
C GLY A 160 3.75 -8.48 23.81
N PHE A 161 4.31 -7.36 24.23
CA PHE A 161 4.95 -6.39 23.33
C PHE A 161 6.32 -6.92 22.86
N SER A 162 6.43 -7.28 21.59
CA SER A 162 7.72 -7.64 20.98
C SER A 162 8.46 -6.37 20.52
N TRP A 163 9.52 -6.00 21.23
CA TRP A 163 10.42 -4.91 20.86
C TRP A 163 11.02 -5.11 19.46
N THR A 164 11.32 -6.36 19.11
CA THR A 164 11.87 -6.72 17.80
C THR A 164 10.87 -6.44 16.69
N THR A 165 9.62 -6.89 16.84
CA THR A 165 8.55 -6.62 15.88
C THR A 165 8.30 -5.11 15.75
N PHE A 166 8.26 -4.39 16.87
CA PHE A 166 8.10 -2.94 16.88
C PHE A 166 9.23 -2.22 16.13
N LEU A 167 10.49 -2.47 16.50
CA LEU A 167 11.63 -1.81 15.85
C LEU A 167 11.69 -2.11 14.36
N VAL A 168 11.33 -3.32 13.96
CA VAL A 168 11.42 -3.67 12.56
C VAL A 168 10.27 -3.05 11.75
N LEU A 169 9.02 -3.15 12.22
CA LEU A 169 7.86 -2.62 11.48
C LEU A 169 7.73 -1.10 11.54
N VAL A 170 8.10 -0.50 12.67
CA VAL A 170 7.92 0.95 12.90
C VAL A 170 9.16 1.76 12.53
N LEU A 171 10.36 1.17 12.62
CA LEU A 171 11.61 1.90 12.36
C LEU A 171 12.35 1.39 11.12
N LEU A 172 12.70 0.10 11.05
CA LEU A 172 13.54 -0.41 9.96
C LEU A 172 12.82 -0.37 8.60
N VAL A 173 11.62 -0.95 8.52
CA VAL A 173 10.83 -1.00 7.28
C VAL A 173 10.57 0.39 6.71
N PRO A 174 10.12 1.40 7.50
CA PRO A 174 9.85 2.73 6.97
C PRO A 174 11.12 3.47 6.55
N ILE A 175 12.24 3.29 7.27
CA ILE A 175 13.53 3.87 6.89
C ILE A 175 14.00 3.32 5.53
N VAL A 176 14.03 1.99 5.39
CA VAL A 176 14.49 1.37 4.13
C VAL A 176 13.55 1.73 2.99
N SER A 177 12.24 1.73 3.23
CA SER A 177 11.25 2.12 2.22
C SER A 177 11.45 3.54 1.76
N GLU A 178 11.70 4.50 2.66
CA GLU A 178 11.90 5.90 2.28
C GLU A 178 13.16 6.08 1.42
N VAL A 179 14.28 5.47 1.83
CA VAL A 179 15.52 5.51 1.05
C VAL A 179 15.32 4.92 -0.36
N LEU A 180 14.55 3.83 -0.48
CA LEU A 180 14.27 3.22 -1.79
C LEU A 180 13.37 4.09 -2.67
N LYS A 181 12.37 4.78 -2.11
CA LYS A 181 11.48 5.68 -2.85
C LYS A 181 12.25 6.83 -3.51
N GLU A 182 13.30 7.32 -2.85
CA GLU A 182 14.09 8.47 -3.31
C GLU A 182 15.06 8.15 -4.46
N VAL A 183 15.44 6.88 -4.65
CA VAL A 183 16.47 6.47 -5.64
C VAL A 183 16.15 6.98 -7.06
N GLY A 184 14.95 6.67 -7.56
CA GLY A 184 14.52 7.10 -8.90
C GLY A 184 14.45 8.63 -9.05
N PRO A 185 13.70 9.33 -8.17
CA PRO A 185 13.62 10.79 -8.15
C PRO A 185 14.96 11.51 -8.07
N ILE A 186 15.88 11.07 -7.20
CA ILE A 186 17.20 11.70 -7.07
C ILE A 186 18.02 11.52 -8.35
N LEU A 187 17.95 10.36 -9.01
CA LEU A 187 18.64 10.14 -10.28
C LEU A 187 18.10 11.05 -11.39
N LEU A 188 16.79 11.35 -11.37
CA LEU A 188 16.19 12.29 -12.31
C LEU A 188 16.51 13.75 -11.98
N ALA A 189 16.43 14.14 -10.71
CA ALA A 189 16.71 15.50 -10.23
C ALA A 189 18.17 15.95 -10.48
N ARG A 190 19.09 15.00 -10.71
CA ARG A 190 20.48 15.29 -11.13
C ARG A 190 20.59 15.73 -12.60
N ARG A 191 19.56 15.56 -13.41
CA ARG A 191 19.60 15.95 -14.83
C ARG A 191 19.40 17.45 -14.95
N PRO A 192 20.20 18.17 -15.77
CA PRO A 192 20.05 19.61 -15.99
C PRO A 192 18.66 20.03 -16.51
N ALA A 193 17.95 19.11 -17.17
CA ALA A 193 16.59 19.35 -17.65
C ALA A 193 15.54 19.44 -16.53
N PHE A 194 15.88 18.96 -15.31
CA PHE A 194 14.98 18.84 -14.16
C PHE A 194 15.59 19.44 -12.89
N ASP A 195 16.16 20.62 -13.02
CA ASP A 195 16.97 21.33 -12.02
C ASP A 195 16.16 22.26 -11.09
N ASP A 196 14.83 22.09 -11.01
CA ASP A 196 13.93 22.93 -10.21
C ASP A 196 13.40 22.16 -8.99
N MET A 197 13.22 22.86 -7.86
CA MET A 197 12.55 22.35 -6.66
C MET A 197 11.20 21.70 -6.97
N ILE A 198 10.38 22.35 -7.80
CA ILE A 198 9.03 21.87 -8.13
C ILE A 198 9.14 20.55 -8.89
N ASP A 199 10.15 20.40 -9.74
CA ASP A 199 10.41 19.15 -10.47
C ASP A 199 10.81 18.04 -9.47
N GLY A 200 11.72 18.32 -8.53
CA GLY A 200 12.11 17.41 -7.46
C GLY A 200 10.93 16.95 -6.58
N LEU A 201 10.12 17.91 -6.12
CA LEU A 201 8.88 17.62 -5.40
C LEU A 201 8.00 16.65 -6.19
N THR A 202 7.82 16.95 -7.48
CA THR A 202 6.92 16.18 -8.30
C THR A 202 7.39 14.74 -8.54
N PHE A 203 8.70 14.53 -8.72
CA PHE A 203 9.26 13.18 -8.80
C PHE A 203 9.10 12.41 -7.50
N GLY A 204 9.35 13.06 -6.37
CA GLY A 204 9.20 12.45 -5.05
C GLY A 204 7.75 12.01 -4.78
N VAL A 205 6.77 12.88 -5.10
CA VAL A 205 5.34 12.55 -4.96
C VAL A 205 4.96 11.37 -5.85
N ALA A 206 5.39 11.37 -7.12
CA ALA A 206 5.12 10.27 -8.05
C ALA A 206 5.67 8.94 -7.54
N ALA A 207 6.94 8.93 -7.12
CA ALA A 207 7.62 7.72 -6.66
C ALA A 207 7.03 7.20 -5.35
N GLY A 208 6.73 8.08 -4.39
CA GLY A 208 6.10 7.70 -3.14
C GLY A 208 4.70 7.10 -3.35
N ALA A 209 3.89 7.69 -4.23
CA ALA A 209 2.57 7.15 -4.58
C ALA A 209 2.67 5.80 -5.32
N ALA A 210 3.62 5.66 -6.25
CA ALA A 210 3.86 4.41 -6.98
C ALA A 210 4.32 3.27 -6.07
N PHE A 211 5.22 3.58 -5.14
CA PHE A 211 5.69 2.64 -4.12
C PHE A 211 4.53 2.21 -3.21
N ALA A 212 3.70 3.17 -2.76
CA ALA A 212 2.51 2.87 -1.95
C ALA A 212 1.54 1.93 -2.68
N ALA A 213 1.34 2.13 -3.98
CA ALA A 213 0.51 1.28 -4.83
C ALA A 213 1.08 -0.14 -4.94
N ALA A 214 2.38 -0.25 -5.27
CA ALA A 214 3.08 -1.52 -5.39
C ALA A 214 3.04 -2.33 -4.08
N GLU A 215 3.37 -1.69 -2.95
CA GLU A 215 3.31 -2.33 -1.65
C GLU A 215 1.88 -2.76 -1.30
N THR A 216 0.86 -1.95 -1.61
CA THR A 216 -0.54 -2.32 -1.38
C THR A 216 -0.94 -3.57 -2.16
N ILE A 217 -0.53 -3.67 -3.43
CA ILE A 217 -0.80 -4.86 -4.25
C ILE A 217 -0.08 -6.08 -3.67
N VAL A 218 1.21 -5.97 -3.33
CA VAL A 218 2.00 -7.12 -2.84
C VAL A 218 1.55 -7.60 -1.46
N VAL A 219 1.25 -6.68 -0.53
CA VAL A 219 0.76 -7.03 0.81
C VAL A 219 -0.60 -7.73 0.73
N ASN A 220 -1.49 -7.25 -0.12
CA ASN A 220 -2.83 -7.79 -0.27
C ASN A 220 -2.91 -8.98 -1.25
N ARG A 221 -1.77 -9.56 -1.65
CA ARG A 221 -1.74 -10.66 -2.63
C ARG A 221 -2.59 -11.88 -2.24
N GLY A 222 -2.78 -12.11 -0.93
CA GLY A 222 -3.63 -13.19 -0.42
C GLY A 222 -5.12 -13.03 -0.77
N LEU A 223 -5.59 -11.79 -0.91
CA LEU A 223 -6.93 -11.47 -1.38
C LEU A 223 -7.12 -11.79 -2.87
N PHE A 224 -6.03 -11.92 -3.62
CA PHE A 224 -6.08 -12.35 -5.02
C PHE A 224 -6.08 -13.87 -5.16
N SER A 225 -5.64 -14.61 -4.13
CA SER A 225 -5.65 -16.08 -4.13
C SER A 225 -6.90 -16.71 -3.53
N SER A 226 -7.73 -15.93 -2.82
CA SER A 226 -8.98 -16.38 -2.21
C SER A 226 -10.16 -15.81 -3.00
N PHE A 227 -11.00 -16.69 -3.53
CA PHE A 227 -12.14 -16.32 -4.37
C PHE A 227 -13.29 -15.70 -3.55
N GLY A 228 -14.06 -14.83 -4.21
CA GLY A 228 -15.47 -14.61 -3.88
C GLY A 228 -15.81 -13.24 -3.34
N GLN A 229 -17.00 -12.76 -3.73
CA GLN A 229 -17.72 -11.73 -3.00
C GLN A 229 -17.85 -12.20 -1.55
N MET A 230 -17.32 -11.46 -0.58
CA MET A 230 -17.51 -11.84 0.82
C MET A 230 -18.99 -11.75 1.16
N ASP A 231 -19.60 -12.85 1.58
CA ASP A 231 -20.96 -12.85 2.13
C ASP A 231 -20.91 -12.16 3.52
N SER A 232 -21.51 -10.99 3.62
CA SER A 232 -21.51 -10.08 4.80
C SER A 232 -20.18 -9.38 5.12
N PRO A 233 -19.64 -8.53 4.22
CA PRO A 233 -18.46 -7.75 4.53
C PRO A 233 -18.80 -6.73 5.62
N ASN A 234 -17.98 -6.64 6.67
CA ASN A 234 -18.03 -5.51 7.59
C ASN A 234 -17.63 -4.25 6.80
N ALA A 235 -18.62 -3.58 6.21
CA ALA A 235 -18.40 -2.49 5.28
C ALA A 235 -17.58 -1.37 5.90
N GLY A 236 -17.79 -1.05 7.19
CA GLY A 236 -16.99 -0.04 7.90
C GLY A 236 -15.51 -0.39 7.99
N PHE A 237 -15.19 -1.66 8.24
CA PHE A 237 -13.81 -2.13 8.29
C PHE A 237 -13.14 -2.04 6.91
N TRP A 238 -13.77 -2.62 5.87
CA TRP A 238 -13.21 -2.67 4.53
C TRP A 238 -13.11 -1.29 3.88
N VAL A 239 -14.12 -0.43 4.02
CA VAL A 239 -14.07 0.95 3.53
C VAL A 239 -12.94 1.72 4.20
N SER A 240 -12.68 1.50 5.49
CA SER A 240 -11.57 2.15 6.19
C SER A 240 -10.20 1.72 5.64
N LEU A 241 -10.02 0.42 5.37
CA LEU A 241 -8.79 -0.09 4.75
C LEU A 241 -8.62 0.41 3.31
N ILE A 242 -9.70 0.43 2.54
CA ILE A 242 -9.70 0.91 1.15
C ILE A 242 -9.37 2.40 1.09
N LEU A 243 -9.95 3.23 1.94
CA LEU A 243 -9.63 4.66 2.01
C LEU A 243 -8.19 4.90 2.46
N SER A 244 -7.69 4.08 3.40
CA SER A 244 -6.30 4.15 3.83
C SER A 244 -5.34 3.82 2.67
N ALA A 245 -5.65 2.78 1.89
CA ALA A 245 -4.88 2.36 0.74
C ALA A 245 -4.98 3.31 -0.47
N ALA A 246 -6.18 3.81 -0.77
CA ALA A 246 -6.45 4.65 -1.93
C ALA A 246 -5.96 6.09 -1.77
N VAL A 247 -6.04 6.63 -0.55
CA VAL A 247 -5.88 8.06 -0.29
C VAL A 247 -4.74 8.31 0.68
N VAL A 248 -4.88 7.83 1.90
CA VAL A 248 -4.01 8.24 3.00
C VAL A 248 -2.56 7.82 2.75
N LYS A 249 -2.32 6.54 2.47
CA LYS A 249 -0.98 6.01 2.31
C LYS A 249 -0.24 6.63 1.10
N PRO A 250 -0.82 6.73 -0.11
CA PRO A 250 -0.17 7.43 -1.22
C PRO A 250 0.13 8.90 -0.92
N ILE A 251 -0.74 9.60 -0.18
CA ILE A 251 -0.50 11.00 0.22
C ILE A 251 0.67 11.08 1.21
N VAL A 252 0.71 10.23 2.24
CA VAL A 252 1.80 10.24 3.22
C VAL A 252 3.13 9.93 2.53
N TYR A 253 3.19 8.85 1.74
CA TYR A 253 4.43 8.45 1.08
C TYR A 253 4.85 9.47 0.02
N GLY A 254 3.90 9.91 -0.82
CA GLY A 254 4.17 10.92 -1.84
C GLY A 254 4.62 12.25 -1.23
N ALA A 255 3.96 12.75 -0.18
CA ALA A 255 4.31 14.02 0.42
C ALA A 255 5.65 13.94 1.18
N ALA A 256 5.91 12.88 1.93
CA ALA A 256 7.17 12.68 2.64
C ALA A 256 8.35 12.64 1.66
N THR A 257 8.30 11.75 0.66
CA THR A 257 9.34 11.64 -0.36
C THR A 257 9.44 12.91 -1.20
N GLY A 258 8.31 13.56 -1.47
CA GLY A 258 8.25 14.87 -2.11
C GLY A 258 9.04 15.95 -1.38
N ILE A 259 8.91 16.04 -0.06
CA ILE A 259 9.67 17.00 0.77
C ILE A 259 11.18 16.73 0.66
N ALA A 260 11.59 15.46 0.80
CA ALA A 260 13.00 15.08 0.74
C ALA A 260 13.63 15.40 -0.63
N VAL A 261 12.97 15.00 -1.72
CA VAL A 261 13.49 15.22 -3.07
C VAL A 261 13.41 16.70 -3.49
N ALA A 262 12.38 17.44 -3.08
CA ALA A 262 12.33 18.89 -3.26
C ALA A 262 13.55 19.57 -2.62
N SER A 263 13.91 19.16 -1.41
CA SER A 263 15.09 19.70 -0.71
C SER A 263 16.43 19.25 -1.30
N PHE A 264 16.46 18.15 -2.08
CA PHE A 264 17.61 17.76 -2.89
C PHE A 264 17.77 18.66 -4.13
N SER A 265 16.66 19.02 -4.78
CA SER A 265 16.65 19.86 -5.98
C SER A 265 16.98 21.34 -5.70
N GLY A 266 16.78 21.84 -4.49
CA GLY A 266 17.15 23.22 -4.12
C GLY A 266 16.23 24.30 -4.69
N LEU A 267 16.44 25.57 -4.32
CA LEU A 267 15.49 26.68 -4.57
C LEU A 267 15.59 27.34 -5.97
N GLY A 268 16.75 27.20 -6.65
CA GLY A 268 17.10 27.90 -7.89
C GLY A 268 17.54 26.97 -9.02
N ALA A 269 18.18 27.53 -10.06
CA ALA A 269 18.73 26.76 -11.18
C ALA A 269 20.02 26.04 -10.74
N GLY A 270 19.94 24.72 -10.62
CA GLY A 270 21.03 23.86 -10.15
C GLY A 270 20.65 23.14 -8.85
N TYR A 271 20.86 21.82 -8.82
CA TYR A 271 20.48 21.01 -7.66
C TYR A 271 21.41 21.27 -6.47
N ASP A 272 20.83 21.48 -5.28
CA ASP A 272 21.58 21.66 -4.04
C ASP A 272 22.31 20.38 -3.60
N GLY A 273 21.77 19.22 -3.95
CA GLY A 273 22.36 17.92 -3.69
C GLY A 273 22.28 17.51 -2.22
N PHE A 274 23.28 16.76 -1.74
CA PHE A 274 23.35 16.25 -0.36
C PHE A 274 23.82 17.32 0.65
N LYS A 275 23.14 18.46 0.67
CA LYS A 275 23.36 19.56 1.62
C LYS A 275 22.54 19.36 2.91
N PRO A 276 22.77 20.17 3.97
CA PRO A 276 21.98 20.08 5.21
C PRO A 276 20.46 20.23 5.01
N ALA A 277 20.04 20.96 3.96
CA ALA A 277 18.64 21.08 3.57
C ALA A 277 18.02 19.72 3.20
N TYR A 278 18.71 18.92 2.38
CA TYR A 278 18.30 17.55 2.03
C TYR A 278 18.18 16.67 3.27
N PHE A 279 19.19 16.65 4.15
CA PHE A 279 19.14 15.80 5.34
C PHE A 279 18.02 16.22 6.30
N ARG A 280 17.67 17.51 6.36
CA ARG A 280 16.50 17.99 7.10
C ARG A 280 15.21 17.49 6.46
N GLY A 281 15.06 17.58 5.14
CA GLY A 281 13.90 17.06 4.42
C GLY A 281 13.75 15.55 4.56
N LEU A 282 14.84 14.79 4.43
CA LEU A 282 14.90 13.35 4.67
C LEU A 282 14.52 13.00 6.12
N ALA A 283 15.03 13.74 7.11
CA ALA A 283 14.65 13.51 8.51
C ALA A 283 13.15 13.77 8.74
N GLU A 284 12.58 14.82 8.15
CA GLU A 284 11.14 15.09 8.19
C GLU A 284 10.35 13.93 7.55
N ALA A 285 10.78 13.45 6.38
CA ALA A 285 10.16 12.33 5.67
C ALA A 285 10.21 11.03 6.49
N LEU A 286 11.37 10.71 7.08
CA LEU A 286 11.55 9.54 7.93
C LEU A 286 10.65 9.60 9.17
N VAL A 287 10.64 10.73 9.89
CA VAL A 287 9.79 10.92 11.07
C VAL A 287 8.32 10.73 10.71
N ALA A 288 7.87 11.30 9.59
CA ALA A 288 6.49 11.17 9.15
C ALA A 288 6.10 9.72 8.84
N ASN A 289 6.95 8.97 8.12
CA ASN A 289 6.70 7.56 7.82
C ASN A 289 6.75 6.67 9.07
N VAL A 290 7.68 6.93 9.99
CA VAL A 290 7.77 6.22 11.28
C VAL A 290 6.54 6.49 12.15
N LEU A 291 6.06 7.74 12.22
CA LEU A 291 4.84 8.09 12.95
C LEU A 291 3.59 7.48 12.32
N PHE A 292 3.52 7.49 10.99
CA PHE A 292 2.43 6.84 10.26
C PHE A 292 2.38 5.34 10.58
N GLN A 293 3.50 4.64 10.41
CA GLN A 293 3.57 3.19 10.65
C GLN A 293 3.43 2.83 12.13
N GLY A 294 3.97 3.64 13.03
CA GLY A 294 3.81 3.49 14.46
C GLY A 294 2.34 3.59 14.87
N GLY A 295 1.60 4.58 14.39
CA GLY A 295 0.18 4.69 14.69
C GLY A 295 -0.66 3.57 14.07
N LEU A 296 -0.35 3.12 12.84
CA LEU A 296 -0.99 1.93 12.27
C LEU A 296 -0.70 0.67 13.12
N TYR A 297 0.54 0.50 13.59
CA TYR A 297 0.93 -0.60 14.47
C TYR A 297 0.17 -0.60 15.80
N PHE A 298 -0.03 0.55 16.43
CA PHE A 298 -0.79 0.64 17.68
C PHE A 298 -2.30 0.48 17.46
N THR A 299 -2.85 1.09 16.41
CA THR A 299 -4.29 0.99 16.10
C THR A 299 -4.70 -0.40 15.64
N ALA A 300 -3.80 -1.15 15.00
CA ALA A 300 -4.01 -2.55 14.65
C ALA A 300 -4.16 -3.50 15.86
N ARG A 301 -3.80 -3.07 17.08
CA ARG A 301 -4.07 -3.83 18.33
C ARG A 301 -5.50 -3.70 18.83
N VAL A 302 -6.24 -2.72 18.31
CA VAL A 302 -7.65 -2.56 18.62
C VAL A 302 -8.43 -3.43 17.64
N GLU A 303 -9.12 -4.43 18.14
CA GLU A 303 -9.82 -5.40 17.30
C GLU A 303 -11.00 -4.77 16.52
N GLY A 304 -11.27 -5.33 15.34
CA GLY A 304 -12.43 -5.00 14.51
C GLY A 304 -12.38 -3.62 13.83
N THR A 305 -13.58 -3.10 13.52
CA THR A 305 -13.75 -1.84 12.78
C THR A 305 -13.14 -0.63 13.50
N THR A 306 -13.15 -0.64 14.83
CA THR A 306 -12.64 0.48 15.63
C THR A 306 -11.15 0.71 15.39
N GLY A 307 -10.34 -0.34 15.36
CA GLY A 307 -8.91 -0.22 15.05
C GLY A 307 -8.66 0.32 13.64
N ALA A 308 -9.40 -0.17 12.65
CA ALA A 308 -9.29 0.31 11.27
C ALA A 308 -9.67 1.80 11.12
N VAL A 309 -10.75 2.24 11.78
CA VAL A 309 -11.17 3.65 11.77
C VAL A 309 -10.15 4.53 12.50
N LEU A 310 -9.63 4.11 13.65
CA LEU A 310 -8.58 4.85 14.37
C LEU A 310 -7.30 4.96 13.53
N GLY A 311 -6.90 3.88 12.86
CA GLY A 311 -5.77 3.87 11.93
C GLY A 311 -5.98 4.82 10.76
N LEU A 312 -7.18 4.84 10.17
CA LEU A 312 -7.55 5.78 9.12
C LEU A 312 -7.48 7.23 9.59
N VAL A 313 -8.07 7.55 10.75
CA VAL A 313 -8.06 8.90 11.32
C VAL A 313 -6.64 9.34 11.63
N TRP A 314 -5.83 8.49 12.27
CA TRP A 314 -4.44 8.78 12.55
C TRP A 314 -3.65 9.07 11.26
N GLY A 315 -3.78 8.18 10.27
CA GLY A 315 -3.13 8.36 8.99
C GLY A 315 -3.58 9.64 8.28
N ALA A 316 -4.88 9.96 8.33
CA ALA A 316 -5.44 11.18 7.76
C ALA A 316 -4.88 12.44 8.45
N LEU A 317 -4.65 12.41 9.77
CA LEU A 317 -4.01 13.52 10.49
C LEU A 317 -2.56 13.73 10.04
N ILE A 318 -1.78 12.65 9.88
CA ILE A 318 -0.41 12.73 9.36
C ILE A 318 -0.40 13.25 7.91
N ALA A 319 -1.30 12.73 7.07
CA ALA A 319 -1.46 13.20 5.70
C ALA A 319 -1.81 14.69 5.65
N ALA A 320 -2.74 15.16 6.49
CA ALA A 320 -3.12 16.56 6.58
C ALA A 320 -1.94 17.46 7.00
N ALA A 321 -1.18 17.04 8.02
CA ALA A 321 0.01 17.75 8.47
C ALA A 321 1.06 17.85 7.35
N LEU A 322 1.32 16.77 6.62
CA LEU A 322 2.25 16.76 5.48
C LEU A 322 1.79 17.64 4.32
N VAL A 323 0.50 17.62 3.98
CA VAL A 323 -0.08 18.46 2.92
C VAL A 323 0.05 19.95 3.26
N VAL A 324 -0.17 20.32 4.52
CA VAL A 324 0.04 21.69 5.01
C VAL A 324 1.54 22.02 5.00
N ARG A 325 2.41 21.10 5.42
CA ARG A 325 3.87 21.29 5.39
C ARG A 325 4.39 21.53 3.97
N LEU A 326 3.93 20.76 2.99
CA LEU A 326 4.25 20.94 1.58
C LEU A 326 3.88 22.33 1.08
N ARG A 327 2.73 22.87 1.50
CA ARG A 327 2.32 24.23 1.12
C ARG A 327 3.25 25.28 1.68
N TYR A 328 3.63 25.16 2.94
CA TYR A 328 4.62 26.08 3.50
C TYR A 328 5.95 25.99 2.76
N LEU A 329 6.43 24.78 2.48
CA LEU A 329 7.67 24.56 1.72
C LEU A 329 7.59 25.23 0.35
N LEU A 330 6.54 24.95 -0.43
CA LEU A 330 6.32 25.55 -1.75
C LEU A 330 6.21 27.07 -1.70
N HIS A 331 5.45 27.59 -0.72
CA HIS A 331 5.23 29.03 -0.55
C HIS A 331 6.52 29.77 -0.26
N TYR A 332 7.27 29.31 0.75
CA TYR A 332 8.50 29.95 1.15
C TYR A 332 9.57 29.79 0.09
N ALA A 333 9.65 28.63 -0.58
CA ALA A 333 10.65 28.40 -1.59
C ALA A 333 10.55 29.36 -2.78
N VAL A 334 9.35 29.62 -3.31
CA VAL A 334 9.21 30.55 -4.44
C VAL A 334 9.44 32.00 -4.02
N LEU A 335 9.12 32.37 -2.79
CA LEU A 335 9.38 33.70 -2.26
C LEU A 335 10.87 33.92 -1.94
N GLU A 336 11.52 32.95 -1.30
CA GLU A 336 12.93 33.00 -0.93
C GLU A 336 13.82 33.01 -2.18
N ALA A 337 13.53 32.17 -3.18
CA ALA A 337 14.23 32.21 -4.46
C ALA A 337 14.10 33.58 -5.15
N ALA A 338 12.93 34.21 -5.08
CA ALA A 338 12.71 35.53 -5.66
C ALA A 338 13.45 36.64 -4.89
N LEU A 339 13.47 36.55 -3.56
CA LEU A 339 14.21 37.47 -2.70
C LEU A 339 15.72 37.33 -2.92
N GLU A 340 16.26 36.12 -3.00
CA GLU A 340 17.67 35.87 -3.26
C GLU A 340 18.09 36.40 -4.64
N ALA A 341 17.27 36.16 -5.67
CA ALA A 341 17.49 36.74 -7.00
C ALA A 341 17.52 38.27 -6.97
N SER A 342 16.53 38.88 -6.31
CA SER A 342 16.46 40.35 -6.17
C SER A 342 17.66 40.94 -5.39
N ALA A 343 18.11 40.26 -4.34
CA ALA A 343 19.22 40.72 -3.49
C ALA A 343 20.58 40.58 -4.18
N THR A 344 20.74 39.57 -5.03
CA THR A 344 21.97 39.33 -5.80
C THR A 344 22.00 40.08 -7.14
N GLY A 345 20.89 40.73 -7.53
CA GLY A 345 20.74 41.37 -8.83
C GLY A 345 20.70 40.37 -9.99
N SER A 346 20.41 39.09 -9.70
CA SER A 346 20.26 38.04 -10.71
C SER A 346 18.80 37.86 -11.10
N SER A 347 18.55 37.36 -12.32
CA SER A 347 17.21 36.97 -12.76
C SER A 347 16.99 35.48 -12.51
N LEU A 348 15.78 35.11 -12.06
CA LEU A 348 15.38 33.71 -12.04
C LEU A 348 15.21 33.19 -13.48
N LYS A 349 15.44 31.89 -13.67
CA LYS A 349 15.24 31.17 -14.95
C LYS A 349 13.85 31.38 -15.58
N ASP A 350 12.85 31.61 -14.75
CA ASP A 350 11.44 31.79 -15.14
C ASP A 350 10.97 33.25 -15.06
N THR A 351 11.92 34.20 -15.01
CA THR A 351 11.57 35.62 -15.16
C THR A 351 10.96 35.88 -16.53
N VAL A 352 10.05 36.85 -16.57
CA VAL A 352 9.36 37.24 -17.80
C VAL A 352 10.30 38.03 -18.70
N HIS A 353 10.42 37.60 -19.96
CA HIS A 353 11.08 38.30 -21.05
C HIS A 353 10.03 38.61 -22.13
N GLY A 354 9.85 39.87 -22.53
CA GLY A 354 8.88 40.26 -23.57
C GLY A 354 7.41 40.27 -23.11
N THR A 355 6.46 40.04 -24.05
CA THR A 355 5.03 39.99 -23.71
C THR A 355 4.68 38.63 -23.12
N ALA A 356 4.24 38.64 -21.86
CA ALA A 356 3.84 37.44 -21.15
C ALA A 356 2.52 37.65 -20.41
N TYR A 357 1.83 36.54 -20.14
CA TYR A 357 0.52 36.55 -19.49
C TYR A 357 0.52 35.60 -18.30
N CYS A 358 -0.16 36.01 -17.23
CA CYS A 358 -0.33 35.20 -16.05
C CYS A 358 -1.17 33.94 -16.38
N PRO A 359 -0.71 32.73 -16.07
CA PRO A 359 -1.46 31.51 -16.37
C PRO A 359 -2.74 31.36 -15.55
N SER A 360 -2.93 32.17 -14.50
CA SER A 360 -4.03 32.05 -13.54
C SER A 360 -5.14 33.08 -13.71
N CYS A 361 -4.79 34.34 -14.02
CA CYS A 361 -5.76 35.42 -14.20
C CYS A 361 -5.69 36.06 -15.58
N GLU A 362 -4.81 35.57 -16.46
CA GLU A 362 -4.62 36.04 -17.83
C GLU A 362 -4.22 37.51 -17.98
N MET A 363 -3.95 38.22 -16.88
CA MET A 363 -3.41 39.58 -16.90
C MET A 363 -1.98 39.61 -17.46
N PRO A 364 -1.61 40.66 -18.21
CA PRO A 364 -0.26 40.84 -18.71
C PRO A 364 0.73 40.94 -17.53
N LEU A 365 1.90 40.31 -17.70
CA LEU A 365 2.99 40.35 -16.74
C LEU A 365 3.97 41.47 -17.14
N LEU A 366 4.58 42.11 -16.14
CA LEU A 366 5.64 43.10 -16.36
C LEU A 366 6.93 42.38 -16.77
N VAL A 367 7.78 43.06 -17.56
CA VAL A 367 9.11 42.56 -17.91
C VAL A 367 9.94 42.41 -16.63
N GLY A 368 10.63 41.28 -16.48
CA GLY A 368 11.39 40.95 -15.27
C GLY A 368 10.54 40.51 -14.07
N ALA A 369 9.21 40.34 -14.23
CA ALA A 369 8.36 39.90 -13.13
C ALA A 369 8.54 38.41 -12.81
N ASN A 370 8.63 38.10 -11.52
CA ASN A 370 8.54 36.77 -10.92
C ASN A 370 7.11 36.43 -10.42
N PHE A 371 6.29 37.45 -10.21
CA PHE A 371 4.91 37.35 -9.72
C PHE A 371 3.97 38.24 -10.51
N CYS A 372 2.72 37.80 -10.65
CA CYS A 372 1.67 38.64 -11.23
C CYS A 372 1.28 39.76 -10.27
N VAL A 373 1.33 41.02 -10.72
CA VAL A 373 0.95 42.19 -9.90
C VAL A 373 -0.53 42.23 -9.51
N ALA A 374 -1.41 41.58 -10.29
CA ALA A 374 -2.85 41.59 -10.06
C ALA A 374 -3.29 40.50 -9.08
N CYS A 375 -2.97 39.23 -9.38
CA CYS A 375 -3.40 38.10 -8.55
C CYS A 375 -2.32 37.62 -7.57
N GLY A 376 -1.04 37.87 -7.81
CA GLY A 376 0.07 37.40 -6.97
C GLY A 376 0.60 36.02 -7.32
N THR A 377 0.05 35.30 -8.31
CA THR A 377 0.56 33.98 -8.70
C THR A 377 2.01 34.07 -9.18
N SER A 378 2.88 33.18 -8.69
CA SER A 378 4.25 33.06 -9.17
C SER A 378 4.27 32.59 -10.63
N VAL A 379 5.17 33.17 -11.44
CA VAL A 379 5.38 32.72 -12.83
C VAL A 379 5.86 31.27 -12.87
N ARG A 380 6.58 30.80 -11.83
CA ARG A 380 6.99 29.40 -11.65
C ARG A 380 5.84 28.43 -11.44
N ALA A 381 4.66 28.92 -11.04
CA ALA A 381 3.47 28.10 -10.88
C ALA A 381 2.78 27.75 -12.22
N GLY A 382 3.22 28.37 -13.32
CA GLY A 382 2.75 28.02 -14.66
C GLY A 382 3.28 26.67 -15.12
N ASN A 383 2.51 25.98 -15.97
CA ASN A 383 3.01 24.79 -16.66
C ASN A 383 4.24 25.14 -17.51
N LYS A 384 5.06 24.14 -17.86
CA LYS A 384 6.34 24.40 -18.57
C LYS A 384 6.15 25.12 -19.90
N VAL A 385 5.06 24.82 -20.62
CA VAL A 385 4.67 25.53 -21.85
C VAL A 385 4.46 27.02 -21.60
N ALA A 386 3.70 27.41 -20.58
CA ALA A 386 3.48 28.82 -20.24
C ALA A 386 4.79 29.48 -19.79
N ARG A 387 5.64 28.77 -19.04
CA ARG A 387 6.97 29.26 -18.65
C ARG A 387 7.86 29.49 -19.87
N ALA A 388 7.94 28.53 -20.78
CA ALA A 388 8.71 28.63 -22.02
C ALA A 388 8.24 29.81 -22.89
N ARG A 389 6.92 29.98 -23.04
CA ARG A 389 6.34 31.14 -23.73
C ARG A 389 6.72 32.46 -23.05
N ASN A 390 6.67 32.52 -21.72
CA ASN A 390 7.01 33.72 -20.97
C ASN A 390 8.52 34.05 -20.98
N ARG A 391 9.38 33.09 -21.39
CA ARG A 391 10.81 33.30 -21.60
C ARG A 391 11.15 33.71 -23.04
N ALA A 392 10.26 33.49 -24.00
CA ALA A 392 10.51 33.81 -25.39
C ALA A 392 10.48 35.34 -25.57
N GLU A 393 11.59 35.91 -26.04
CA GLU A 393 11.59 37.31 -26.47
C GLU A 393 10.69 37.44 -27.69
N ASP A 394 9.71 38.35 -27.65
CA ASP A 394 9.06 38.82 -28.87
C ASP A 394 10.11 39.53 -29.71
N THR A 395 10.69 38.80 -30.67
CA THR A 395 11.69 39.32 -31.63
C THR A 395 11.08 40.29 -32.67
N GLY A 396 9.96 40.95 -32.33
CA GLY A 396 9.18 41.81 -33.22
C GLY A 396 9.34 43.32 -33.02
N TYR A 397 10.16 43.79 -32.07
CA TYR A 397 10.50 45.22 -31.99
C TYR A 397 11.75 45.48 -32.83
N ALA A 398 11.56 45.50 -34.15
CA ALA A 398 12.54 46.06 -35.05
C ALA A 398 12.77 47.54 -34.66
N ASP A 399 14.04 47.86 -34.49
CA ASP A 399 14.63 49.19 -34.38
C ASP A 399 13.78 50.29 -35.05
N GLU A 400 13.42 51.34 -34.30
CA GLU A 400 12.62 52.50 -34.74
C GLU A 400 13.33 53.38 -35.79
N THR A 401 14.40 52.90 -36.44
CA THR A 401 15.16 53.64 -37.45
C THR A 401 14.89 53.27 -38.91
N GLU A 402 14.04 52.29 -39.23
CA GLU A 402 13.67 52.03 -40.64
C GLU A 402 12.25 52.50 -41.01
N LEU A 403 12.23 53.56 -41.81
CA LEU A 403 11.07 54.15 -42.44
C LEU A 403 10.43 53.17 -43.45
N ALA A 404 9.12 52.98 -43.32
CA ALA A 404 8.15 52.40 -44.29
C ALA A 404 7.75 50.91 -44.12
N ALA A 405 6.68 50.69 -43.34
CA ALA A 405 5.77 49.55 -43.48
C ALA A 405 4.34 49.94 -42.98
N PRO A 406 3.26 49.31 -43.51
CA PRO A 406 1.86 49.71 -43.24
C PRO A 406 1.46 49.42 -41.77
N PRO A 407 0.34 49.97 -41.25
CA PRO A 407 0.07 50.00 -39.80
C PRO A 407 0.11 48.60 -39.19
N PRO A 408 0.63 48.44 -37.96
CA PRO A 408 0.76 47.14 -37.33
C PRO A 408 -0.62 46.51 -37.22
N GLY A 409 -0.84 45.45 -37.99
CA GLY A 409 -1.90 44.50 -37.71
C GLY A 409 -1.73 44.05 -36.27
N ARG A 410 -2.85 43.94 -35.53
CA ARG A 410 -2.86 43.34 -34.19
C ARG A 410 -1.93 42.13 -34.18
N PRO A 411 -1.02 41.97 -33.20
CA PRO A 411 -0.19 40.78 -33.12
C PRO A 411 -1.11 39.57 -33.22
N ALA A 412 -1.03 38.86 -34.33
CA ALA A 412 -1.66 37.57 -34.44
C ALA A 412 -0.89 36.70 -33.45
N LEU A 413 -1.59 36.09 -32.51
CA LEU A 413 -1.05 35.00 -31.69
C LEU A 413 -0.35 34.05 -32.66
N GLU A 414 0.99 33.99 -32.62
CA GLU A 414 1.73 33.04 -33.43
C GLU A 414 1.13 31.64 -33.23
N PRO A 415 1.05 30.83 -34.29
CA PRO A 415 0.58 29.46 -34.16
C PRO A 415 1.43 28.77 -33.09
N THR A 416 0.74 28.10 -32.19
CA THR A 416 1.35 27.40 -31.06
C THR A 416 2.51 26.54 -31.57
N PRO A 417 3.72 26.64 -31.02
CA PRO A 417 4.87 25.90 -31.54
C PRO A 417 4.52 24.40 -31.67
N PRO A 418 5.02 23.72 -32.73
CA PRO A 418 4.70 22.32 -32.96
C PRO A 418 5.06 21.50 -31.72
N GLY A 419 4.09 20.74 -31.19
CA GLY A 419 4.22 19.98 -29.93
C GLY A 419 3.36 20.50 -28.77
N VAL A 420 2.72 21.67 -28.92
CA VAL A 420 1.85 22.23 -27.89
C VAL A 420 0.37 21.93 -28.19
N ALA A 421 -0.25 21.09 -27.36
CA ALA A 421 -1.66 20.75 -27.49
C ALA A 421 -2.56 22.00 -27.27
N PRO A 422 -3.61 22.20 -28.10
CA PRO A 422 -4.59 23.26 -27.86
C PRO A 422 -5.29 23.04 -26.51
N ARG A 423 -5.42 24.10 -25.72
CA ARG A 423 -6.21 24.09 -24.48
C ARG A 423 -7.69 24.17 -24.85
N ASP A 424 -8.41 23.07 -24.64
CA ASP A 424 -9.85 23.02 -24.82
C ASP A 424 -10.51 22.42 -23.58
N ASN A 425 -11.69 22.93 -23.23
CA ASN A 425 -12.42 22.57 -22.00
C ASN A 425 -12.96 21.12 -22.05
N SER A 426 -12.76 20.43 -23.17
CA SER A 426 -12.90 18.99 -23.37
C SER A 426 -11.86 18.16 -22.59
N ALA A 427 -10.82 18.79 -22.03
CA ALA A 427 -9.79 18.15 -21.23
C ALA A 427 -10.33 17.46 -19.96
N THR A 428 -11.35 18.00 -19.29
CA THR A 428 -11.87 17.41 -18.03
C THR A 428 -12.45 16.02 -18.25
N ALA A 429 -13.25 15.83 -19.31
CA ALA A 429 -13.86 14.54 -19.62
C ALA A 429 -12.81 13.50 -20.03
N ILE A 430 -11.78 13.92 -20.77
CA ILE A 430 -10.68 13.05 -21.20
C ILE A 430 -9.82 12.63 -20.00
N VAL A 431 -9.46 13.57 -19.12
CA VAL A 431 -8.65 13.30 -17.91
C VAL A 431 -9.40 12.37 -16.97
N VAL A 432 -10.66 12.67 -16.65
CA VAL A 432 -11.50 11.83 -15.80
C VAL A 432 -11.70 10.46 -16.46
N GLY A 433 -11.99 10.41 -17.76
CA GLY A 433 -12.15 9.18 -18.52
C GLY A 433 -10.90 8.30 -18.51
N ALA A 434 -9.71 8.88 -18.68
CA ALA A 434 -8.44 8.16 -18.64
C ALA A 434 -8.15 7.58 -17.24
N VAL A 435 -8.38 8.36 -16.18
CA VAL A 435 -8.22 7.89 -14.80
C VAL A 435 -9.18 6.75 -14.49
N VAL A 436 -10.47 6.92 -14.84
CA VAL A 436 -11.49 5.88 -14.65
C VAL A 436 -11.13 4.63 -15.44
N ALA A 437 -10.72 4.76 -16.71
CA ALA A 437 -10.31 3.63 -17.53
C ALA A 437 -9.12 2.89 -16.94
N ALA A 438 -8.10 3.60 -16.44
CA ALA A 438 -6.93 2.99 -15.79
C ALA A 438 -7.32 2.21 -14.53
N ILE A 439 -8.21 2.78 -13.70
CA ILE A 439 -8.71 2.13 -12.47
C ILE A 439 -9.54 0.89 -12.82
N LEU A 440 -10.46 1.00 -13.77
CA LEU A 440 -11.31 -0.12 -14.19
C LEU A 440 -10.50 -1.24 -14.85
N LEU A 441 -9.62 -0.92 -15.81
CA LEU A 441 -8.76 -1.90 -16.47
C LEU A 441 -7.82 -2.56 -15.47
N GLY A 442 -7.16 -1.78 -14.62
CA GLY A 442 -6.27 -2.31 -13.60
C GLY A 442 -7.01 -3.19 -12.58
N GLY A 443 -8.18 -2.75 -12.11
CA GLY A 443 -9.03 -3.54 -11.22
C GLY A 443 -9.51 -4.84 -11.87
N VAL A 444 -9.93 -4.80 -13.14
CA VAL A 444 -10.33 -6.00 -13.91
C VAL A 444 -9.14 -6.93 -14.13
N ILE A 445 -7.97 -6.42 -14.49
CA ILE A 445 -6.74 -7.23 -14.62
C ILE A 445 -6.38 -7.86 -13.27
N GLY A 446 -6.49 -7.10 -12.17
CA GLY A 446 -6.28 -7.62 -10.81
C GLY A 446 -7.25 -8.75 -10.49
N GLN A 447 -8.53 -8.58 -10.82
CA GLN A 447 -9.56 -9.60 -10.66
C GLN A 447 -9.31 -10.81 -11.56
N LEU A 448 -8.89 -10.62 -12.81
CA LEU A 448 -8.56 -11.70 -13.74
C LEU A 448 -7.28 -12.41 -13.38
N ALA A 449 -6.27 -11.73 -12.83
CA ALA A 449 -5.06 -12.34 -12.31
C ALA A 449 -5.37 -13.17 -11.06
N ALA A 450 -6.30 -12.70 -10.22
CA ALA A 450 -6.84 -13.49 -9.13
C ALA A 450 -7.54 -14.77 -9.63
N VAL A 451 -8.32 -14.67 -10.72
CA VAL A 451 -8.95 -15.82 -11.38
C VAL A 451 -7.93 -16.71 -12.09
N GLY A 452 -6.93 -16.18 -12.79
CA GLY A 452 -5.93 -16.97 -13.52
C GLY A 452 -4.91 -17.67 -12.61
N ALA A 453 -4.64 -17.14 -11.42
CA ALA A 453 -3.88 -17.82 -10.38
C ALA A 453 -4.61 -19.07 -9.82
N SER A 454 -5.86 -19.29 -10.22
CA SER A 454 -6.64 -20.45 -9.83
C SER A 454 -6.56 -21.64 -10.80
N ASP A 455 -5.99 -21.49 -12.00
CA ASP A 455 -5.94 -22.57 -12.99
C ASP A 455 -4.94 -23.69 -12.62
N ASP A 456 -4.16 -23.53 -11.53
CA ASP A 456 -3.38 -24.61 -10.90
C ASP A 456 -4.11 -25.29 -9.72
N VAL A 457 -5.37 -24.92 -9.46
CA VAL A 457 -6.23 -25.63 -8.49
C VAL A 457 -6.80 -26.85 -9.19
N ASP A 458 -6.02 -27.93 -9.18
CA ASP A 458 -6.41 -29.28 -9.57
C ASP A 458 -7.77 -29.61 -8.90
N ASP A 459 -8.87 -29.50 -9.65
CA ASP A 459 -10.26 -29.79 -9.27
C ASP A 459 -10.51 -31.31 -9.15
N ARG A 460 -9.47 -32.04 -8.72
CA ARG A 460 -9.55 -33.47 -8.48
C ARG A 460 -10.23 -33.68 -7.13
N PRO A 461 -11.20 -34.63 -7.03
CA PRO A 461 -11.71 -35.06 -5.74
C PRO A 461 -10.53 -35.43 -4.82
N PRO A 462 -10.63 -35.22 -3.50
CA PRO A 462 -9.51 -35.28 -2.57
C PRO A 462 -8.70 -36.56 -2.82
N ALA A 463 -7.51 -36.37 -3.41
CA ALA A 463 -6.68 -37.45 -3.91
C ALA A 463 -6.40 -38.46 -2.79
N ASP A 464 -6.29 -39.73 -3.15
CA ASP A 464 -6.19 -40.81 -2.18
C ASP A 464 -4.97 -40.62 -1.28
N THR A 465 -5.22 -40.28 0.00
CA THR A 465 -4.24 -39.66 0.89
C THR A 465 -3.16 -40.63 1.39
N GLY A 466 -3.18 -41.90 0.98
CA GLY A 466 -2.27 -42.93 1.48
C GLY A 466 -2.41 -43.20 2.99
N ILE A 467 -3.44 -42.63 3.64
CA ILE A 467 -3.82 -42.93 5.01
C ILE A 467 -4.67 -44.18 4.99
N THR A 468 -4.20 -45.23 5.67
CA THR A 468 -4.77 -46.57 5.62
C THR A 468 -5.02 -47.07 7.03
N LEU A 469 -6.26 -47.46 7.28
CA LEU A 469 -6.65 -48.13 8.52
C LEU A 469 -6.21 -49.60 8.44
N ASP A 470 -5.22 -49.96 9.26
CA ASP A 470 -4.82 -51.34 9.49
C ASP A 470 -4.70 -51.57 11.00
N PRO A 471 -5.81 -51.97 11.67
CA PRO A 471 -5.81 -52.20 13.12
C PRO A 471 -4.80 -53.26 13.57
N GLY A 472 -4.47 -54.22 12.69
CA GLY A 472 -3.51 -55.29 12.98
C GLY A 472 -2.07 -54.78 13.12
N SER A 473 -1.71 -53.70 12.42
CA SER A 473 -0.39 -53.09 12.53
C SER A 473 -0.20 -52.35 13.86
N GLY A 474 -1.26 -51.75 14.41
CA GLY A 474 -1.20 -50.94 15.64
C GLY A 474 -0.84 -51.75 16.89
N GLY A 475 -1.41 -52.95 17.05
CA GLY A 475 -1.10 -53.82 18.19
C GLY A 475 0.37 -54.26 18.24
N GLY A 476 1.00 -54.46 17.08
CA GLY A 476 2.42 -54.80 16.98
C GLY A 476 3.36 -53.63 17.29
N GLU A 477 2.92 -52.38 17.04
CA GLU A 477 3.68 -51.16 17.35
C GLU A 477 3.62 -50.80 18.84
N LEU A 478 2.45 -50.99 19.49
CA LEU A 478 2.28 -50.77 20.94
C LEU A 478 3.18 -51.70 21.79
N GLY A 479 3.48 -52.92 21.30
CA GLY A 479 4.36 -53.86 22.01
C GLY A 479 5.86 -53.53 21.95
N ARG A 480 6.29 -52.55 21.14
CA ARG A 480 7.71 -52.21 20.94
C ARG A 480 8.15 -50.90 21.62
N ALA A 481 7.22 -50.12 22.15
CA ALA A 481 7.48 -48.78 22.68
C ALA A 481 7.35 -48.71 24.22
N PRO A 482 8.17 -47.91 24.92
CA PRO A 482 8.06 -47.73 26.37
C PRO A 482 6.81 -46.91 26.73
N ALA A 483 6.03 -47.40 27.69
CA ALA A 483 4.85 -46.70 28.22
C ALA A 483 5.26 -45.53 29.13
N VAL A 484 4.62 -44.37 28.97
CA VAL A 484 4.81 -43.20 29.85
C VAL A 484 3.49 -42.94 30.58
N GLN A 485 3.49 -43.03 31.92
CA GLN A 485 2.37 -42.62 32.76
C GLN A 485 2.49 -41.12 33.09
N PHE A 486 1.43 -40.36 32.86
CA PHE A 486 1.37 -38.93 33.18
C PHE A 486 0.98 -38.72 34.66
N GLY A 487 1.72 -37.85 35.35
CA GLY A 487 1.30 -37.33 36.65
C GLY A 487 0.26 -36.21 36.51
N PRO A 488 -0.59 -35.96 37.53
CA PRO A 488 -1.53 -34.86 37.48
C PRO A 488 -0.79 -33.51 37.48
N GLY A 489 -0.86 -32.76 36.36
CA GLY A 489 -0.43 -31.35 36.30
C GLY A 489 0.54 -30.93 35.19
N GLU A 490 1.06 -31.83 34.35
CA GLU A 490 1.92 -31.45 33.21
C GLU A 490 1.11 -30.93 32.01
N ARG A 491 1.41 -29.71 31.52
CA ARG A 491 0.63 -29.04 30.45
C ARG A 491 1.27 -29.08 29.05
N THR A 492 2.52 -29.51 28.91
CA THR A 492 3.20 -29.69 27.60
C THR A 492 4.37 -30.65 27.75
N VAL A 493 4.46 -31.67 26.89
CA VAL A 493 5.58 -32.63 26.89
C VAL A 493 6.13 -32.77 25.47
N GLN A 494 7.38 -32.38 25.24
CA GLN A 494 8.04 -32.65 23.96
C GLN A 494 8.28 -34.17 23.83
N ALA A 495 7.79 -34.79 22.75
CA ALA A 495 8.23 -36.13 22.31
C ALA A 495 9.49 -36.04 21.42
N ALA A 496 10.38 -35.10 21.74
CA ALA A 496 11.61 -34.86 20.99
C ALA A 496 12.71 -35.83 21.42
N GLY A 497 12.59 -37.11 21.04
CA GLY A 497 13.68 -38.08 21.25
C GLY A 497 13.36 -39.52 20.84
N SER A 498 12.20 -40.03 21.24
CA SER A 498 11.73 -41.40 21.08
C SER A 498 10.20 -41.45 20.94
N ASP A 499 9.67 -42.59 20.50
CA ASP A 499 8.22 -42.83 20.46
C ASP A 499 7.63 -42.84 21.89
N LYS A 500 6.40 -42.36 22.06
CA LYS A 500 5.72 -42.27 23.35
C LYS A 500 4.31 -42.83 23.28
N ILE A 501 3.93 -43.71 24.21
CA ILE A 501 2.55 -44.18 24.35
C ILE A 501 1.79 -43.20 25.24
N LEU A 502 0.61 -42.78 24.79
CA LEU A 502 -0.33 -41.92 25.49
C LEU A 502 -1.57 -42.73 25.89
N ASP A 503 -1.99 -42.61 27.15
CA ASP A 503 -3.28 -43.12 27.62
C ASP A 503 -4.33 -42.01 27.58
N LEU A 504 -5.37 -42.18 26.74
CA LEU A 504 -6.49 -41.26 26.64
C LEU A 504 -7.59 -41.54 27.68
N GLY A 505 -7.47 -42.59 28.49
CA GLY A 505 -8.48 -43.04 29.43
C GLY A 505 -9.32 -44.21 28.89
N ASP A 506 -10.00 -44.92 29.79
CA ASP A 506 -10.82 -46.12 29.49
C ASP A 506 -10.06 -47.22 28.72
N GLY A 507 -8.74 -47.35 28.96
CA GLY A 507 -7.86 -48.33 28.34
C GLY A 507 -7.49 -48.03 26.88
N VAL A 508 -7.80 -46.84 26.37
CA VAL A 508 -7.50 -46.42 25.00
C VAL A 508 -6.10 -45.82 24.95
N LEU A 509 -5.20 -46.46 24.19
CA LEU A 509 -3.81 -46.08 24.06
C LEU A 509 -3.50 -45.60 22.63
N MET A 510 -2.60 -44.63 22.51
CA MET A 510 -2.14 -44.11 21.22
C MET A 510 -0.63 -43.90 21.24
N LEU A 511 0.07 -44.37 20.20
CA LEU A 511 1.51 -44.16 20.05
C LEU A 511 1.78 -42.86 19.27
N VAL A 512 2.50 -41.93 19.88
CA VAL A 512 2.98 -40.70 19.22
C VAL A 512 4.43 -40.94 18.75
N PRO A 513 4.67 -40.97 17.42
CA PRO A 513 5.99 -41.26 16.89
C PRO A 513 6.96 -40.07 17.01
N LYS A 514 8.26 -40.36 16.97
CA LYS A 514 9.31 -39.34 17.04
C LYS A 514 9.11 -38.22 16.00
N GLY A 515 9.22 -36.97 16.47
CA GLY A 515 9.13 -35.77 15.63
C GLY A 515 7.78 -35.05 15.70
N PHE A 516 6.81 -35.61 16.41
CA PHE A 516 5.58 -34.95 16.81
C PHE A 516 5.70 -34.39 18.23
N ARG A 517 4.96 -33.32 18.55
CA ARG A 517 4.89 -32.67 19.86
C ARG A 517 3.47 -32.81 20.39
N ILE A 518 3.32 -33.10 21.67
CA ILE A 518 2.00 -33.20 22.31
C ILE A 518 1.69 -31.82 22.91
N ASP A 519 0.66 -31.20 22.38
CA ASP A 519 0.12 -29.93 22.85
C ASP A 519 -1.20 -30.23 23.57
N GLU A 520 -1.39 -29.73 24.80
CA GLU A 520 -2.63 -29.91 25.58
C GLU A 520 -3.09 -31.37 25.84
N PRO A 521 -2.33 -32.17 26.63
CA PRO A 521 -2.81 -33.48 27.08
C PRO A 521 -3.92 -33.33 28.14
N GLY A 522 -5.05 -34.02 27.96
CA GLY A 522 -6.15 -34.09 28.93
C GLY A 522 -6.83 -35.46 28.98
N PRO A 523 -7.57 -35.79 30.05
CA PRO A 523 -8.32 -37.04 30.11
C PRO A 523 -9.37 -37.08 28.99
N GLY A 524 -9.24 -38.05 28.08
CA GLY A 524 -10.12 -38.18 26.92
C GLY A 524 -9.83 -37.19 25.78
N PHE A 525 -8.73 -36.44 25.77
CA PHE A 525 -8.38 -35.53 24.68
C PHE A 525 -6.87 -35.37 24.53
N VAL A 526 -6.39 -35.37 23.30
CA VAL A 526 -5.01 -35.01 22.97
C VAL A 526 -4.95 -34.27 21.65
N GLN A 527 -4.07 -33.26 21.62
CA GLN A 527 -3.63 -32.60 20.41
C GLN A 527 -2.14 -32.86 20.19
N VAL A 528 -1.78 -33.15 18.94
CA VAL A 528 -0.43 -33.51 18.54
C VAL A 528 -0.06 -32.68 17.31
N PHE A 529 1.04 -31.93 17.38
CA PHE A 529 1.56 -31.12 16.29
C PHE A 529 2.89 -31.64 15.78
N GLY A 530 3.02 -31.85 14.48
CA GLY A 530 4.27 -32.28 13.88
C GLY A 530 4.26 -32.13 12.37
N PHE A 531 5.44 -31.84 11.79
CA PHE A 531 5.62 -31.72 10.34
C PHE A 531 4.59 -30.82 9.63
N LYS A 532 4.19 -29.71 10.27
CA LYS A 532 3.18 -28.72 9.79
C LYS A 532 1.75 -29.28 9.67
N GLY A 533 1.42 -30.31 10.43
CA GLY A 533 0.07 -30.82 10.58
C GLY A 533 -0.29 -31.05 12.04
N TYR A 534 -1.59 -31.01 12.31
CA TYR A 534 -2.19 -31.34 13.59
C TYR A 534 -2.89 -32.69 13.50
N PHE A 535 -2.84 -33.43 14.59
CA PHE A 535 -3.61 -34.65 14.81
C PHE A 535 -4.27 -34.53 16.18
N PHE A 536 -5.54 -34.89 16.24
CA PHE A 536 -6.35 -34.78 17.43
C PHE A 536 -7.05 -36.11 17.66
N ALA A 537 -7.07 -36.56 18.90
CA ALA A 537 -7.85 -37.72 19.31
C ALA A 537 -8.61 -37.39 20.58
N TYR A 538 -9.89 -37.73 20.61
CA TYR A 538 -10.70 -37.51 21.81
C TYR A 538 -11.82 -38.53 21.98
N LEU A 539 -12.14 -38.79 23.24
CA LEU A 539 -13.18 -39.69 23.70
C LEU A 539 -14.42 -38.90 24.09
N THR A 540 -15.57 -39.35 23.61
CA THR A 540 -16.88 -38.80 23.97
C THR A 540 -17.52 -39.71 25.01
N PRO A 541 -17.49 -39.37 26.31
CA PRO A 541 -17.95 -40.26 27.39
C PRO A 541 -19.47 -40.46 27.39
N LYS A 542 -20.23 -39.59 26.71
CA LYS A 542 -21.67 -39.73 26.54
C LYS A 542 -21.98 -40.74 25.44
N LYS A 543 -23.01 -41.57 25.65
CA LYS A 543 -23.52 -42.47 24.60
C LYS A 543 -23.93 -41.65 23.38
N SER A 544 -23.34 -41.98 22.23
CA SER A 544 -23.51 -41.20 21.00
C SER A 544 -23.87 -42.09 19.81
N THR A 545 -24.18 -41.46 18.69
CA THR A 545 -24.41 -42.12 17.39
C THR A 545 -23.41 -41.53 16.40
N LEU A 546 -23.10 -42.25 15.32
CA LEU A 546 -22.16 -41.77 14.29
C LEU A 546 -22.57 -40.40 13.76
N THR A 547 -23.86 -40.20 13.46
CA THR A 547 -24.39 -38.90 13.01
C THR A 547 -24.13 -37.78 14.03
N LYS A 548 -24.37 -38.04 15.32
CA LYS A 548 -24.11 -37.03 16.37
C LYS A 548 -22.62 -36.70 16.51
N LEU A 549 -21.73 -37.69 16.39
CA LEU A 549 -20.28 -37.46 16.41
C LEU A 549 -19.83 -36.63 15.20
N ILE A 550 -20.30 -36.97 14.00
CA ILE A 550 -19.99 -36.25 12.77
C ILE A 550 -20.48 -34.80 12.87
N THR A 551 -21.76 -34.56 13.19
CA THR A 551 -22.31 -33.20 13.28
C THR A 551 -21.61 -32.37 14.35
N SER A 552 -21.33 -32.96 15.53
CA SER A 552 -20.61 -32.25 16.61
C SER A 552 -19.18 -31.90 16.21
N ASN A 553 -18.49 -32.78 15.50
CA ASN A 553 -17.12 -32.55 15.06
C ASN A 553 -17.06 -31.51 13.94
N LEU A 554 -17.96 -31.56 12.95
CA LEU A 554 -18.04 -30.54 11.88
C LEU A 554 -18.35 -29.16 12.44
N THR A 555 -19.23 -29.07 13.44
CA THR A 555 -19.47 -27.83 14.17
C THR A 555 -18.21 -27.35 14.88
N GLY A 556 -17.45 -28.27 15.49
CA GLY A 556 -16.14 -27.97 16.08
C GLY A 556 -15.11 -27.46 15.06
N ILE A 557 -15.04 -28.05 13.87
CA ILE A 557 -14.15 -27.62 12.78
C ILE A 557 -14.50 -26.21 12.30
N SER A 558 -15.79 -25.92 12.14
CA SER A 558 -16.24 -24.56 11.83
C SER A 558 -15.86 -23.57 12.94
N ASN A 559 -15.97 -23.97 14.21
CA ASN A 559 -15.60 -23.14 15.36
C ASN A 559 -14.08 -22.94 15.50
N MET A 560 -13.25 -23.82 14.93
CA MET A 560 -11.79 -23.66 14.83
C MET A 560 -11.38 -22.64 13.75
N GLY A 561 -12.34 -21.99 13.08
CA GLY A 561 -12.06 -20.97 12.07
C GLY A 561 -11.81 -21.52 10.66
N VAL A 562 -12.14 -22.79 10.41
CA VAL A 562 -12.12 -23.36 9.05
C VAL A 562 -13.41 -22.95 8.34
N GLN A 563 -13.27 -22.14 7.31
CA GLN A 563 -14.31 -21.62 6.43
C GLN A 563 -14.34 -22.41 5.11
N ASP A 564 -15.40 -22.23 4.32
CA ASP A 564 -15.60 -22.88 3.01
C ASP A 564 -15.39 -24.40 3.03
N LEU A 565 -15.91 -25.04 4.08
CA LEU A 565 -15.70 -26.45 4.34
C LEU A 565 -16.39 -27.31 3.28
N GLN A 566 -15.61 -27.87 2.36
CA GLN A 566 -16.05 -28.90 1.42
C GLN A 566 -15.89 -30.27 2.06
N ILE A 567 -16.99 -31.01 2.16
CA ILE A 567 -17.03 -32.30 2.85
C ILE A 567 -17.37 -33.40 1.85
N THR A 568 -16.64 -34.51 1.92
CA THR A 568 -17.02 -35.76 1.24
C THR A 568 -18.15 -36.49 1.99
N SER A 569 -19.02 -37.20 1.26
CA SER A 569 -20.05 -38.02 1.89
C SER A 569 -19.41 -39.02 2.89
N PRO A 570 -19.93 -39.15 4.12
CA PRO A 570 -19.40 -40.09 5.09
C PRO A 570 -19.37 -41.51 4.53
N GLN A 571 -18.22 -42.17 4.60
CA GLN A 571 -18.06 -43.54 4.16
C GLN A 571 -18.00 -44.46 5.38
N ALA A 572 -18.82 -45.50 5.39
CA ALA A 572 -18.78 -46.53 6.42
C ALA A 572 -17.48 -47.33 6.30
N VAL A 573 -16.82 -47.56 7.43
CA VAL A 573 -15.60 -48.35 7.52
C VAL A 573 -15.87 -49.53 8.45
N GLN A 574 -15.42 -50.72 8.07
CA GLN A 574 -15.47 -51.87 8.97
C GLN A 574 -14.20 -51.94 9.80
N VAL A 575 -14.37 -51.95 11.13
CA VAL A 575 -13.29 -52.06 12.10
C VAL A 575 -13.71 -53.08 13.15
N THR A 576 -12.87 -54.07 13.38
CA THR A 576 -13.10 -55.10 14.41
C THR A 576 -13.02 -54.48 15.80
N GLY A 577 -13.98 -54.79 16.68
CA GLY A 577 -14.00 -54.31 18.07
C GLY A 577 -14.94 -53.13 18.34
N VAL A 578 -15.38 -52.41 17.30
CA VAL A 578 -16.30 -51.27 17.41
C VAL A 578 -17.69 -51.60 16.84
N LYS A 579 -18.74 -50.96 17.35
CA LYS A 579 -20.13 -51.11 16.88
C LYS A 579 -20.39 -50.43 15.55
N GLY A 580 -19.57 -49.45 15.19
CA GLY A 580 -19.64 -48.77 13.90
C GLY A 580 -18.49 -47.79 13.74
N ALA A 581 -18.03 -47.63 12.50
CA ALA A 581 -17.03 -46.64 12.14
C ALA A 581 -17.39 -45.93 10.84
N SER A 582 -17.03 -44.66 10.75
CA SER A 582 -17.20 -43.84 9.55
C SER A 582 -15.98 -42.96 9.36
N THR A 583 -15.63 -42.70 8.10
CA THR A 583 -14.62 -41.72 7.73
C THR A 583 -15.22 -40.61 6.90
N LEU A 584 -14.59 -39.45 6.95
CA LEU A 584 -14.96 -38.27 6.19
C LEU A 584 -13.69 -37.48 5.89
N ARG A 585 -13.55 -37.05 4.64
CA ARG A 585 -12.53 -36.11 4.22
C ARG A 585 -13.14 -34.73 4.07
N PHE A 586 -12.38 -33.71 4.42
CA PHE A 586 -12.78 -32.34 4.25
C PHE A 586 -11.62 -31.49 3.73
N GLN A 587 -11.97 -30.46 2.96
CA GLN A 587 -11.08 -29.39 2.57
C GLN A 587 -11.73 -28.10 3.03
N GLY A 588 -10.92 -27.10 3.35
CA GLY A 588 -11.44 -25.82 3.74
C GLY A 588 -10.33 -24.80 3.81
N VAL A 589 -10.69 -23.67 4.36
CA VAL A 589 -9.81 -22.52 4.41
C VAL A 589 -9.73 -22.07 5.85
N LEU A 590 -8.57 -22.23 6.47
CA LEU A 590 -8.36 -21.71 7.82
C LEU A 590 -8.14 -20.21 7.70
N ALA A 591 -9.11 -19.44 8.20
CA ALA A 591 -8.97 -18.00 8.30
C ALA A 591 -7.83 -17.71 9.29
N THR A 592 -6.79 -17.04 8.81
CA THR A 592 -5.76 -16.52 9.70
C THR A 592 -6.28 -15.25 10.35
N GLN A 593 -5.86 -14.99 11.58
CA GLN A 593 -6.18 -13.78 12.32
C GLN A 593 -5.73 -12.48 11.59
N GLN A 594 -4.88 -12.63 10.56
CA GLN A 594 -4.33 -11.54 9.75
C GLN A 594 -5.15 -11.27 8.47
N GLY A 595 -6.36 -11.84 8.34
CA GLY A 595 -7.20 -11.69 7.14
C GLY A 595 -6.67 -12.44 5.92
N GLY A 596 -5.74 -13.37 6.14
CA GLY A 596 -5.30 -14.34 5.14
C GLY A 596 -6.02 -15.67 5.30
N THR A 597 -5.84 -16.55 4.33
CA THR A 597 -6.52 -17.83 4.26
C THR A 597 -5.51 -18.92 3.98
N ILE A 598 -5.38 -19.90 4.87
CA ILE A 598 -4.52 -21.06 4.62
C ILE A 598 -5.41 -22.19 4.09
N PRO A 599 -5.21 -22.67 2.86
CA PRO A 599 -5.93 -23.84 2.39
C PRO A 599 -5.49 -25.05 3.20
N VAL A 600 -6.47 -25.66 3.87
CA VAL A 600 -6.28 -26.83 4.73
C VAL A 600 -7.04 -28.01 4.18
N GLU A 601 -6.47 -29.18 4.39
CA GLU A 601 -7.09 -30.46 4.12
C GLU A 601 -7.11 -31.27 5.40
N GLY A 602 -8.06 -32.17 5.51
CA GLY A 602 -8.19 -33.00 6.68
C GLY A 602 -8.98 -34.26 6.44
N PHE A 603 -8.84 -35.17 7.38
CA PHE A 603 -9.67 -36.35 7.48
C PHE A 603 -10.11 -36.55 8.92
N ALA A 604 -11.27 -37.16 9.08
CA ALA A 604 -11.81 -37.55 10.37
C ALA A 604 -12.28 -39.00 10.32
N TYR A 605 -12.02 -39.71 11.41
CA TYR A 605 -12.52 -41.04 11.69
C TYR A 605 -13.34 -41.02 12.96
N TYR A 606 -14.54 -41.59 12.88
CA TYR A 606 -15.50 -41.65 13.96
C TYR A 606 -15.77 -43.10 14.31
N PHE A 607 -15.72 -43.43 15.60
CA PHE A 607 -15.91 -44.78 16.10
C PHE A 607 -16.96 -44.80 17.22
N ILE A 608 -17.81 -45.82 17.22
CA ILE A 608 -18.72 -46.13 18.32
C ILE A 608 -18.20 -47.39 19.03
N ARG A 609 -17.75 -47.23 20.27
CA ARG A 609 -17.19 -48.34 21.07
C ARG A 609 -18.28 -49.31 21.51
N SER A 610 -17.88 -50.51 21.94
CA SER A 610 -18.78 -51.56 22.42
C SER A 610 -19.68 -51.11 23.59
N ASN A 611 -19.16 -50.28 24.49
CA ASN A 611 -19.89 -49.65 25.60
C ASN A 611 -20.87 -48.52 25.17
N GLY A 612 -20.87 -48.15 23.89
CA GLY A 612 -21.71 -47.10 23.30
C GLY A 612 -21.15 -45.67 23.40
N THR A 613 -19.94 -45.49 23.96
CA THR A 613 -19.25 -44.18 23.94
C THR A 613 -18.59 -43.94 22.58
N GLY A 614 -18.31 -42.67 22.27
CA GLY A 614 -17.71 -42.29 21.00
C GLY A 614 -16.20 -42.11 21.10
N ALA A 615 -15.47 -42.36 20.02
CA ALA A 615 -14.09 -41.91 19.84
C ALA A 615 -13.96 -41.23 18.49
N THR A 616 -13.19 -40.15 18.44
CA THR A 616 -12.94 -39.40 17.20
C THR A 616 -11.45 -39.17 17.05
N ALA A 617 -10.91 -39.45 15.86
CA ALA A 617 -9.57 -39.10 15.46
C ALA A 617 -9.67 -38.19 14.23
N PHE A 618 -9.07 -37.01 14.28
CA PHE A 618 -9.07 -36.11 13.14
C PHE A 618 -7.71 -35.46 12.93
N ALA A 619 -7.38 -35.20 11.67
CA ALA A 619 -6.14 -34.54 11.28
C ALA A 619 -6.44 -33.31 10.43
N LEU A 620 -5.64 -32.27 10.63
CA LEU A 620 -5.70 -31.01 9.88
C LEU A 620 -4.29 -30.65 9.41
N TYR A 621 -4.10 -30.45 8.13
CA TYR A 621 -2.79 -30.18 7.53
C TYR A 621 -2.92 -29.22 6.34
N GLY A 622 -1.84 -28.54 5.98
CA GLY A 622 -1.84 -27.67 4.81
C GLY A 622 -2.09 -28.46 3.52
N LYS A 623 -2.84 -27.88 2.57
CA LYS A 623 -3.12 -28.50 1.27
C LYS A 623 -1.84 -29.00 0.60
N GLY A 624 -1.83 -30.26 0.15
CA GLY A 624 -0.68 -30.88 -0.49
C GLY A 624 0.48 -31.28 0.44
N ALA A 625 0.33 -31.15 1.76
CA ALA A 625 1.31 -31.63 2.73
C ALA A 625 1.42 -33.17 2.76
N LEU A 626 0.34 -33.86 2.39
CA LEU A 626 0.26 -35.32 2.37
C LEU A 626 0.85 -35.90 1.08
N LYS A 627 2.19 -35.98 1.04
CA LYS A 627 2.93 -36.68 -0.02
C LYS A 627 3.06 -38.17 0.30
N PRO A 628 2.92 -39.09 -0.67
CA PRO A 628 3.16 -40.53 -0.45
C PRO A 628 4.53 -40.76 0.20
N LYS A 629 4.57 -41.62 1.23
CA LYS A 629 5.78 -41.93 2.01
C LYS A 629 6.37 -40.77 2.84
N SER A 630 5.63 -39.67 3.03
CA SER A 630 6.07 -38.61 3.94
C SER A 630 6.03 -39.07 5.41
N LYS A 631 6.88 -38.45 6.24
CA LYS A 631 6.89 -38.65 7.70
C LYS A 631 5.54 -38.28 8.33
N LEU A 632 4.78 -37.37 7.71
CA LEU A 632 3.45 -36.98 8.15
C LEU A 632 2.44 -38.13 7.97
N VAL A 633 2.41 -38.78 6.78
CA VAL A 633 1.53 -39.94 6.51
C VAL A 633 1.87 -41.09 7.44
N SER A 634 3.16 -41.42 7.57
CA SER A 634 3.61 -42.48 8.46
C SER A 634 3.20 -42.21 9.91
N GLY A 635 3.36 -40.96 10.37
CA GLY A 635 3.00 -40.59 11.74
C GLY A 635 1.50 -40.67 12.00
N TYR A 636 0.68 -40.21 11.06
CA TYR A 636 -0.77 -40.29 11.15
C TYR A 636 -1.28 -41.74 11.11
N ASN A 637 -0.70 -42.61 10.27
CA ASN A 637 -1.05 -44.03 10.24
C ASN A 637 -0.70 -44.73 11.57
N THR A 638 0.49 -44.47 12.13
CA THR A 638 0.89 -45.02 13.43
C THR A 638 -0.06 -44.55 14.55
N MET A 639 -0.35 -43.25 14.65
CA MET A 639 -1.27 -42.74 15.67
C MET A 639 -2.68 -43.30 15.51
N LEU A 640 -3.21 -43.34 14.27
CA LEU A 640 -4.55 -43.84 13.99
C LEU A 640 -4.67 -45.35 14.25
N ASN A 641 -3.73 -46.16 13.76
CA ASN A 641 -3.81 -47.62 13.89
C ASN A 641 -3.60 -48.08 15.34
N THR A 642 -2.70 -47.43 16.08
CA THR A 642 -2.52 -47.72 17.51
C THR A 642 -3.74 -47.32 18.34
N LEU A 643 -4.31 -46.14 18.08
CA LEU A 643 -5.57 -45.72 18.70
C LEU A 643 -6.68 -46.75 18.44
N VAL A 644 -6.91 -47.10 17.17
CA VAL A 644 -7.98 -48.02 16.78
C VAL A 644 -7.79 -49.42 17.35
N SER A 645 -6.56 -49.90 17.49
CA SER A 645 -6.27 -51.22 18.07
C SER A 645 -6.69 -51.37 19.54
N THR A 646 -7.00 -50.26 20.23
CA THR A 646 -7.40 -50.24 21.65
C THR A 646 -8.82 -49.72 21.89
N LEU A 647 -9.58 -49.42 20.83
CA LEU A 647 -10.99 -49.00 20.90
C LEU A 647 -11.95 -50.19 21.03
#